data_AF-N4VND9-F1
#
_entry.id   AF-N4VND9-F1
#
_cell.length_a   1.000
_cell.length_b   1.000
_cell.length_c   1.000
_cell.angle_alpha   90.00
_cell.angle_beta   90.00
_cell.angle_gamma   90.00
#
_symmetry.space_group_name_H-M   'P 1'
#
loop_
_entity.id
_entity.type
_entity.pdbx_description
1 polymer ?
#
loop_
_entity_poly.entity_id
_entity_poly.type
_entity_poly.pdbx_seq_one_letter_code
_entity_poly.pdbx_strand_id
1 'polypeptide(L)'
;MAASSDANFPMSDAPATPRSGFVPSSSAGRPRHPPSESMAGVSDDETEAFADDQVPRGSRIPDRANIPKVDDKVGRLLQTAFEEFLEKHEGEFETTEDQPTSSVATNKYYLAMMSHMAHLKLSTLYVDFQHLERYSDGSLAQAIVDGYYRFNPFLIAALHNQIAKHEPSFYKEHMQPGSSTSATSARSVTSSGASSTPAQPTDKMFAIAFYNMPYISRIRALRSNQIGRLLSMSGTVTRTSEVRPELSLGTFVCEACRTVVPNVEQTFRYTEPTQCPNHTCNNRLAWQLDIRHSTFVDWQKVRIQENSSEIPTGSMPRTMDVILRGEMVDRAKAGEKCIFTGALIVVPDVGQLGLPGLKPSAVREERGAGAEAGGTGVSGLKALGVRDLTYRLAFLACMVTPDTSSLGNANATKSIAKLVNSMTSTEVNDDLSFEEAVELELAGYTQAEFDELKIMANQDIYNDLVDSMAPTVYGHRVIKKGLLLQLLSGVHKTTAEGMQLRGDINICIVGDPSTSKSQFLKYICSFAPRAVYTSGKASSAAGLTAAVVKDEETGDFTIEAGALMLADNGICAIDEFDKMDIADQVAIHEAMEQQTISIAKAGIQATLNARTSILAAANPVGGRYNRKTTLRANINMSAPIMSRFDLFFVVLDECNEAVDRNLAEHIVGIHQLRDAAIEPIYTTDQLQRYIRYARLFRPEFTPEAKELLVEKYKELRADDAQGGIGKNSYRITVRQLESMIRLSEAIAKANCRDDITPDMVTEAYSLLRQSIISVEHDDVEFDDDDDTPEDGETLRRAAAAAAGQSAEEDDAMVVDGENPAERRPKQAISYEKYVEMVNLFVQHLSEVEAGDGEGVDGEELVQWYLEEKEDELQGEEDYHREKALAHSVLKKMVRQNILMAIRGQDTEENAGEGGSAAAGRILFIVHPNCAFEDI
;
A
#
# COMPACT_ATOMS: atom_id res chain seq x y z
N MET A 1 -42.83 31.44 22.05
CA MET A 1 -42.12 32.70 22.34
C MET A 1 -41.13 32.90 21.21
N ALA A 2 -41.53 33.55 20.11
CA ALA A 2 -41.35 35.00 19.82
C ALA A 2 -39.86 35.36 19.63
N ALA A 3 -39.35 36.05 18.61
CA ALA A 3 -39.83 36.70 17.37
C ALA A 3 -38.54 37.12 16.57
N SER A 4 -38.36 36.82 15.27
CA SER A 4 -38.51 37.64 14.03
C SER A 4 -37.72 38.96 13.86
N SER A 5 -36.95 39.09 12.76
CA SER A 5 -36.84 40.23 11.80
C SER A 5 -35.84 39.83 10.69
N ASP A 6 -36.10 39.68 9.38
CA ASP A 6 -36.82 40.38 8.28
C ASP A 6 -36.18 41.66 7.69
N ALA A 7 -35.79 41.54 6.39
CA ALA A 7 -35.83 42.56 5.33
C ALA A 7 -35.47 41.86 3.98
N ASN A 8 -36.41 41.52 3.10
CA ASN A 8 -37.25 42.31 2.18
C ASN A 8 -36.81 42.16 0.70
N PHE A 9 -37.47 41.23 0.00
CA PHE A 9 -37.64 41.20 -1.47
C PHE A 9 -39.04 41.75 -1.81
N PRO A 10 -39.23 42.57 -2.85
CA PRO A 10 -40.57 42.89 -3.34
C PRO A 10 -41.00 41.96 -4.49
N MET A 11 -42.21 41.40 -4.33
CA MET A 11 -43.03 40.75 -5.37
C MET A 11 -43.99 41.76 -6.04
N SER A 12 -44.38 41.45 -7.28
CA SER A 12 -45.73 41.69 -7.85
C SER A 12 -45.80 40.86 -9.15
N ASP A 13 -46.47 39.71 -9.26
CA ASP A 13 -47.90 39.33 -9.16
C ASP A 13 -48.74 39.54 -10.46
N ALA A 14 -48.89 38.41 -11.19
CA ALA A 14 -50.04 37.92 -11.97
C ALA A 14 -50.50 38.60 -13.30
N PRO A 15 -51.48 38.02 -14.06
CA PRO A 15 -51.25 37.05 -15.15
C PRO A 15 -51.92 37.42 -16.50
N ALA A 16 -51.52 36.83 -17.63
CA ALA A 16 -52.21 37.02 -18.91
C ALA A 16 -52.59 35.69 -19.60
N THR A 17 -53.89 35.50 -19.80
CA THR A 17 -54.53 34.42 -20.56
C THR A 17 -54.53 34.70 -22.08
N PRO A 18 -54.83 33.70 -22.94
CA PRO A 18 -54.41 33.65 -24.34
C PRO A 18 -55.50 34.06 -25.33
N ARG A 19 -55.13 34.49 -26.56
CA ARG A 19 -55.83 34.10 -27.81
C ARG A 19 -55.25 34.68 -29.12
N SER A 20 -55.38 33.83 -30.14
CA SER A 20 -55.60 34.05 -31.58
C SER A 20 -54.50 34.66 -32.45
N GLY A 21 -54.12 33.88 -33.46
CA GLY A 21 -53.16 34.26 -34.49
C GLY A 21 -53.72 35.16 -35.59
N PHE A 22 -52.78 35.64 -36.40
CA PHE A 22 -53.03 36.13 -37.75
C PHE A 22 -51.71 36.07 -38.52
N VAL A 23 -51.76 35.49 -39.72
CA VAL A 23 -50.72 35.53 -40.75
C VAL A 23 -50.73 36.92 -41.40
N PRO A 24 -49.60 37.42 -41.93
CA PRO A 24 -49.69 37.87 -43.31
C PRO A 24 -48.48 37.50 -44.19
N SER A 25 -48.82 37.32 -45.46
CA SER A 25 -47.99 37.03 -46.61
C SER A 25 -47.54 38.32 -47.32
N SER A 26 -46.46 38.19 -48.09
CA SER A 26 -46.12 38.87 -49.36
C SER A 26 -45.48 40.28 -49.39
N SER A 27 -44.29 40.29 -50.00
CA SER A 27 -43.76 41.19 -51.04
C SER A 27 -43.87 42.72 -50.92
N ALA A 28 -42.71 43.38 -50.78
CA ALA A 28 -42.30 44.64 -51.42
C ALA A 28 -40.79 44.83 -51.16
N GLY A 29 -39.88 44.90 -52.13
CA GLY A 29 -39.77 45.95 -53.14
C GLY A 29 -38.98 47.14 -52.56
N ARG A 30 -37.64 47.08 -52.51
CA ARG A 30 -36.78 48.23 -52.14
C ARG A 30 -36.14 48.87 -53.38
N PRO A 31 -36.16 50.21 -53.52
CA PRO A 31 -35.74 50.90 -54.73
C PRO A 31 -34.23 51.19 -54.78
N ARG A 32 -33.68 51.25 -55.99
CA ARG A 32 -32.34 51.76 -56.33
C ARG A 32 -32.38 53.28 -56.56
N HIS A 33 -31.30 54.00 -56.21
CA HIS A 33 -30.69 55.17 -56.90
C HIS A 33 -29.58 55.77 -56.00
N PRO A 34 -28.66 56.63 -56.49
CA PRO A 34 -27.98 56.71 -57.80
C PRO A 34 -26.42 56.70 -57.64
N PRO A 35 -25.63 56.69 -58.73
CA PRO A 35 -24.17 56.75 -58.65
C PRO A 35 -23.70 58.22 -58.64
N SER A 36 -22.67 58.53 -57.85
CA SER A 36 -21.93 59.80 -57.98
C SER A 36 -20.44 59.54 -57.96
N GLU A 37 -19.82 59.98 -59.05
CA GLU A 37 -18.39 60.02 -59.32
C GLU A 37 -17.67 60.94 -58.33
N SER A 38 -16.50 60.52 -57.85
CA SER A 38 -15.45 61.44 -57.41
C SER A 38 -14.08 60.79 -57.59
N MET A 39 -13.37 61.28 -58.61
CA MET A 39 -11.93 61.12 -58.84
C MET A 39 -11.11 61.68 -57.67
N ALA A 40 -10.18 60.88 -57.14
CA ALA A 40 -8.95 61.27 -56.45
C ALA A 40 -8.19 59.97 -56.12
N GLY A 41 -6.90 59.79 -56.32
CA GLY A 41 -5.83 60.54 -56.95
C GLY A 41 -4.67 59.54 -57.02
N VAL A 42 -4.02 59.45 -58.19
CA VAL A 42 -2.89 58.56 -58.43
C VAL A 42 -1.69 59.06 -57.63
N SER A 43 -1.12 58.21 -56.78
CA SER A 43 0.24 58.37 -56.27
C SER A 43 1.01 57.09 -56.57
N ASP A 44 1.92 57.22 -57.53
CA ASP A 44 2.90 56.23 -57.96
C ASP A 44 3.85 55.88 -56.82
N ASP A 45 4.01 54.59 -56.54
CA ASP A 45 5.29 54.03 -56.11
C ASP A 45 5.35 52.55 -56.53
N GLU A 46 5.80 52.32 -57.77
CA GLU A 46 6.19 51.00 -58.26
C GLU A 46 7.64 50.73 -57.82
N THR A 47 7.87 49.75 -56.95
CA THR A 47 9.05 48.88 -57.04
C THR A 47 8.80 47.50 -56.41
N GLU A 48 9.01 46.47 -57.24
CA GLU A 48 9.26 45.05 -56.93
C GLU A 48 8.10 44.17 -56.41
N ALA A 49 7.17 43.85 -57.31
CA ALA A 49 6.24 42.71 -57.15
C ALA A 49 6.85 41.42 -57.72
N PHE A 50 6.96 40.39 -56.88
CA PHE A 50 7.28 39.02 -57.24
C PHE A 50 6.22 38.43 -58.18
N ALA A 51 6.68 37.65 -59.17
CA ALA A 51 5.82 36.94 -60.12
C ALA A 51 5.19 35.69 -59.48
N ASP A 52 4.05 35.84 -58.81
CA ASP A 52 3.15 34.68 -58.55
C ASP A 52 1.66 35.01 -58.40
N ASP A 53 1.21 36.23 -58.75
CA ASP A 53 -0.18 36.67 -58.53
C ASP A 53 -0.98 36.82 -59.84
N GLN A 54 -0.95 35.79 -60.69
CA GLN A 54 -1.96 35.62 -61.74
C GLN A 54 -3.17 34.85 -61.19
N VAL A 55 -4.18 35.59 -60.73
CA VAL A 55 -5.50 35.06 -60.40
C VAL A 55 -6.19 34.54 -61.68
N PRO A 56 -6.53 33.25 -61.80
CA PRO A 56 -7.33 32.76 -62.91
C PRO A 56 -8.78 33.27 -62.76
N ARG A 57 -9.20 34.20 -63.63
CA ARG A 57 -10.61 34.56 -63.78
C ARG A 57 -11.37 33.39 -64.41
N GLY A 58 -11.99 32.58 -63.57
CA GLY A 58 -12.93 31.54 -64.01
C GLY A 58 -13.09 30.40 -63.02
N SER A 59 -13.61 30.64 -61.81
CA SER A 59 -13.95 29.54 -60.90
C SER A 59 -15.28 28.89 -61.33
N ARG A 60 -15.19 27.87 -62.19
CA ARG A 60 -16.11 26.74 -62.04
C ARG A 60 -15.94 26.23 -60.61
N ILE A 61 -17.05 26.02 -59.89
CA ILE A 61 -17.04 25.33 -58.60
C ILE A 61 -16.30 24.01 -58.83
N PRO A 62 -15.14 23.76 -58.20
CA PRO A 62 -14.46 22.49 -58.39
C PRO A 62 -15.37 21.38 -57.86
N ASP A 63 -15.64 20.37 -58.68
CA ASP A 63 -16.29 19.14 -58.25
C ASP A 63 -15.54 18.59 -57.04
N ARG A 64 -16.17 18.61 -55.87
CA ARG A 64 -15.61 18.10 -54.61
C ARG A 64 -15.18 16.63 -54.70
N ALA A 65 -15.70 15.89 -55.68
CA ALA A 65 -15.34 14.50 -55.94
C ALA A 65 -13.89 14.31 -56.42
N ASN A 66 -13.21 15.38 -56.87
CA ASN A 66 -11.90 15.27 -57.53
C ASN A 66 -10.77 16.05 -56.83
N ILE A 67 -10.93 16.35 -55.53
CA ILE A 67 -9.82 16.85 -54.72
C ILE A 67 -8.99 15.62 -54.31
N PRO A 68 -7.74 15.45 -54.78
CA PRO A 68 -6.92 14.32 -54.37
C PRO A 68 -6.69 14.41 -52.86
N LYS A 69 -7.07 13.34 -52.14
CA LYS A 69 -6.76 13.23 -50.71
C LYS A 69 -5.24 13.21 -50.56
N VAL A 70 -4.70 14.01 -49.63
CA VAL A 70 -3.28 13.98 -49.30
C VAL A 70 -3.01 12.67 -48.57
N ASP A 71 -2.37 11.73 -49.26
CA ASP A 71 -2.03 10.43 -48.70
C ASP A 71 -0.75 10.53 -47.86
N ASP A 72 -0.86 10.15 -46.59
CA ASP A 72 0.28 10.02 -45.69
C ASP A 72 1.13 8.80 -46.08
N LYS A 73 2.20 9.05 -46.85
CA LYS A 73 3.12 8.00 -47.31
C LYS A 73 3.81 7.29 -46.15
N VAL A 74 4.15 8.02 -45.09
CA VAL A 74 4.82 7.44 -43.91
C VAL A 74 3.85 6.53 -43.15
N GLY A 75 2.61 6.97 -42.97
CA GLY A 75 1.55 6.16 -42.36
C GLY A 75 1.31 4.83 -43.09
N ARG A 76 1.29 4.84 -44.44
CA ARG A 76 1.15 3.60 -45.24
C ARG A 76 2.36 2.68 -45.15
N LEU A 77 3.58 3.22 -45.14
CA LEU A 77 4.79 2.42 -44.95
C LEU A 77 4.80 1.74 -43.57
N LEU A 78 4.40 2.48 -42.53
CA LEU A 78 4.26 1.95 -41.18
C LEU A 78 3.18 0.87 -41.12
N GLN A 79 2.05 1.09 -41.80
CA GLN A 79 0.99 0.08 -41.94
C GLN A 79 1.54 -1.23 -42.54
N THR A 80 2.27 -1.15 -43.65
CA THR A 80 2.85 -2.35 -44.29
C THR A 80 3.93 -3.01 -43.43
N ALA A 81 4.77 -2.23 -42.75
CA ALA A 81 5.81 -2.76 -41.87
C ALA A 81 5.21 -3.46 -40.64
N PHE A 82 4.11 -2.91 -40.09
CA PHE A 82 3.40 -3.51 -38.98
C PHE A 82 2.65 -4.79 -39.39
N GLU A 83 2.06 -4.80 -40.59
CA GLU A 83 1.49 -6.03 -41.16
C GLU A 83 2.54 -7.13 -41.31
N GLU A 84 3.72 -6.78 -41.80
CA GLU A 84 4.85 -7.71 -41.95
C GLU A 84 5.35 -8.23 -40.59
N PHE A 85 5.42 -7.36 -39.58
CA PHE A 85 5.76 -7.74 -38.22
C PHE A 85 4.79 -8.80 -37.66
N LEU A 86 3.48 -8.57 -37.78
CA LEU A 86 2.47 -9.52 -37.31
C LEU A 86 2.53 -10.88 -38.02
N GLU A 87 2.90 -10.90 -39.31
CA GLU A 87 3.01 -12.13 -40.11
C GLU A 87 4.31 -12.92 -39.88
N LYS A 88 5.43 -12.23 -39.60
CA LYS A 88 6.78 -12.81 -39.57
C LYS A 88 7.30 -13.13 -38.17
N HIS A 89 6.76 -12.52 -37.11
CA HIS A 89 7.28 -12.74 -35.77
C HIS A 89 7.00 -14.17 -35.29
N GLU A 90 8.05 -14.97 -35.21
CA GLU A 90 8.05 -16.29 -34.57
C GLU A 90 8.38 -16.10 -33.09
N GLY A 91 7.46 -16.49 -32.21
CA GLY A 91 7.73 -16.48 -30.77
C GLY A 91 8.24 -17.85 -30.36
N GLU A 92 9.18 -17.89 -29.42
CA GLU A 92 9.55 -19.15 -28.75
C GLU A 92 8.35 -19.61 -27.89
N PHE A 93 7.59 -20.58 -28.39
CA PHE A 93 6.79 -21.44 -27.53
C PHE A 93 7.73 -22.49 -26.93
N GLU A 94 8.12 -22.34 -25.66
CA GLU A 94 8.50 -23.53 -24.88
C GLU A 94 7.21 -24.30 -24.62
N THR A 95 7.01 -25.37 -25.39
CA THR A 95 5.95 -26.35 -25.16
C THR A 95 6.12 -26.95 -23.78
N THR A 96 5.24 -26.63 -22.85
CA THR A 96 4.98 -27.49 -21.68
C THR A 96 4.45 -28.82 -22.20
N GLU A 97 5.07 -29.93 -21.81
CA GLU A 97 4.91 -31.27 -22.42
C GLU A 97 3.52 -31.92 -22.31
N ASP A 98 2.51 -31.26 -21.75
CA ASP A 98 1.17 -31.83 -21.56
C ASP A 98 0.07 -31.10 -22.33
N GLN A 99 0.00 -31.29 -23.66
CA GLN A 99 -1.26 -31.16 -24.41
C GLN A 99 -1.41 -32.25 -25.48
N PRO A 100 -2.62 -32.82 -25.66
CA PRO A 100 -2.84 -33.93 -26.57
C PRO A 100 -2.65 -33.51 -28.03
N THR A 101 -1.89 -34.33 -28.74
CA THR A 101 -1.49 -34.18 -30.13
C THR A 101 -2.69 -34.21 -31.10
N SER A 102 -3.30 -33.06 -31.43
CA SER A 102 -4.10 -32.92 -32.66
C SER A 102 -4.51 -31.48 -33.05
N SER A 103 -3.70 -30.46 -32.79
CA SER A 103 -3.79 -29.20 -33.54
C SER A 103 -2.41 -28.58 -33.72
N VAL A 104 -2.05 -28.34 -34.98
CA VAL A 104 -0.77 -27.75 -35.38
C VAL A 104 -0.61 -26.37 -34.73
N ALA A 105 0.11 -26.28 -33.62
CA ALA A 105 0.54 -25.01 -33.04
C ALA A 105 1.56 -24.39 -34.00
N THR A 106 1.14 -23.38 -34.74
CA THR A 106 2.05 -22.61 -35.60
C THR A 106 3.01 -21.80 -34.73
N ASN A 107 4.33 -21.84 -35.01
CA ASN A 107 5.38 -21.05 -34.31
C ASN A 107 5.19 -19.51 -34.35
N LYS A 108 4.12 -19.01 -34.98
CA LYS A 108 3.82 -17.59 -35.15
C LYS A 108 2.92 -17.09 -34.03
N TYR A 109 3.50 -16.37 -33.08
CA TYR A 109 2.85 -15.93 -31.84
C TYR A 109 1.61 -15.04 -32.08
N TYR A 110 1.74 -13.99 -32.89
CA TYR A 110 0.63 -13.06 -33.13
C TYR A 110 -0.50 -13.65 -33.98
N LEU A 111 -0.19 -14.59 -34.88
CA LEU A 111 -1.22 -15.30 -35.64
C LEU A 111 -2.04 -16.24 -34.74
N ALA A 112 -1.37 -16.97 -33.85
CA ALA A 112 -2.04 -17.80 -32.86
C ALA A 112 -2.93 -16.95 -31.95
N MET A 113 -2.44 -15.81 -31.48
CA MET A 113 -3.25 -14.88 -30.66
C MET A 113 -4.44 -14.30 -31.43
N MET A 114 -4.32 -14.01 -32.74
CA MET A 114 -5.48 -13.60 -33.55
C MET A 114 -6.51 -14.73 -33.66
N SER A 115 -6.08 -15.97 -33.86
CA SER A 115 -7.02 -17.12 -33.89
C SER A 115 -7.73 -17.32 -32.54
N HIS A 116 -7.00 -17.07 -31.45
CA HIS A 116 -7.55 -17.11 -30.10
C HIS A 116 -8.55 -15.98 -29.84
N MET A 117 -8.23 -14.78 -30.33
CA MET A 117 -9.09 -13.61 -30.29
C MET A 117 -10.42 -13.86 -31.03
N ALA A 118 -10.41 -14.53 -32.18
CA ALA A 118 -11.64 -14.89 -32.87
C ALA A 118 -12.45 -15.98 -32.16
N HIS A 119 -11.78 -16.99 -31.58
CA HIS A 119 -12.45 -18.01 -30.79
C HIS A 119 -13.20 -17.41 -29.59
N LEU A 120 -12.58 -16.43 -28.91
CA LEU A 120 -13.12 -15.76 -27.73
C LEU A 120 -13.96 -14.50 -28.04
N LYS A 121 -14.02 -14.10 -29.31
CA LYS A 121 -14.71 -12.88 -29.78
C LYS A 121 -14.27 -11.61 -29.04
N LEU A 122 -12.97 -11.54 -28.73
CA LEU A 122 -12.33 -10.36 -28.17
C LEU A 122 -12.09 -9.32 -29.27
N SER A 123 -12.03 -8.05 -28.88
CA SER A 123 -11.86 -6.93 -29.82
C SER A 123 -10.49 -6.24 -29.69
N THR A 124 -9.66 -6.69 -28.74
CA THR A 124 -8.35 -6.12 -28.48
C THR A 124 -7.21 -7.10 -28.79
N LEU A 125 -6.20 -6.63 -29.52
CA LEU A 125 -4.96 -7.37 -29.74
C LEU A 125 -3.86 -6.82 -28.81
N TYR A 126 -3.26 -7.70 -27.99
CA TYR A 126 -2.17 -7.34 -27.08
C TYR A 126 -0.82 -7.44 -27.77
N VAL A 127 -0.05 -6.36 -27.84
CA VAL A 127 1.25 -6.36 -28.51
C VAL A 127 2.35 -6.00 -27.51
N ASP A 128 3.27 -6.93 -27.28
CA ASP A 128 4.50 -6.66 -26.51
C ASP A 128 5.38 -5.65 -27.26
N PHE A 129 5.76 -4.58 -26.57
CA PHE A 129 6.64 -3.57 -27.13
C PHE A 129 8.09 -4.06 -27.32
N GLN A 130 8.59 -4.98 -26.48
CA GLN A 130 9.95 -5.52 -26.64
C GLN A 130 10.10 -6.29 -27.95
N HIS A 131 9.04 -6.97 -28.40
CA HIS A 131 9.04 -7.65 -29.70
C HIS A 131 9.15 -6.66 -30.86
N LEU A 132 8.49 -5.50 -30.75
CA LEU A 132 8.61 -4.42 -31.73
C LEU A 132 9.99 -3.78 -31.74
N GLU A 133 10.65 -3.68 -30.59
CA GLU A 133 12.01 -3.13 -30.48
C GLU A 133 13.06 -4.08 -31.07
N ARG A 134 12.92 -5.39 -30.84
CA ARG A 134 13.78 -6.42 -31.44
C ARG A 134 13.61 -6.52 -32.96
N TYR A 135 12.44 -6.18 -33.47
CA TYR A 135 12.15 -6.21 -34.90
C TYR A 135 12.59 -4.90 -35.59
N SER A 136 13.34 -5.03 -36.70
CA SER A 136 13.76 -3.90 -37.54
C SER A 136 14.54 -2.80 -36.78
N ASP A 137 15.53 -3.21 -35.96
CA ASP A 137 16.45 -2.35 -35.19
C ASP A 137 15.76 -1.23 -34.38
N GLY A 138 14.53 -1.47 -33.91
CA GLY A 138 13.75 -0.51 -33.12
C GLY A 138 13.21 0.70 -33.90
N SER A 139 13.43 0.79 -35.21
CA SER A 139 12.99 1.93 -36.03
C SER A 139 11.47 2.06 -36.10
N LEU A 140 10.77 0.93 -36.25
CA LEU A 140 9.30 0.85 -36.22
C LEU A 140 8.77 1.24 -34.84
N ALA A 141 9.40 0.73 -33.78
CA ALA A 141 9.04 0.99 -32.40
C ALA A 141 9.18 2.49 -32.06
N GLN A 142 10.28 3.12 -32.46
CA GLN A 142 10.52 4.55 -32.25
C GLN A 142 9.51 5.42 -33.02
N ALA A 143 9.17 5.05 -34.26
CA ALA A 143 8.16 5.76 -35.04
C ALA A 143 6.77 5.69 -34.38
N ILE A 144 6.39 4.54 -33.83
CA ILE A 144 5.15 4.38 -33.07
C ILE A 144 5.18 5.24 -31.80
N VAL A 145 6.30 5.26 -31.06
CA VAL A 145 6.44 6.07 -29.83
C VAL A 145 6.30 7.57 -30.11
N ASP A 146 6.99 8.11 -31.12
CA ASP A 146 6.98 9.55 -31.40
C ASP A 146 5.63 10.05 -31.96
N GLY A 147 4.87 9.18 -32.64
CA GLY A 147 3.69 9.57 -33.42
C GLY A 147 2.44 8.73 -33.20
N TYR A 148 2.28 8.11 -32.03
CA TYR A 148 1.22 7.11 -31.79
C TYR A 148 -0.18 7.59 -32.16
N TYR A 149 -0.60 8.78 -31.71
CA TYR A 149 -1.96 9.27 -31.97
C TYR A 149 -2.24 9.46 -33.48
N ARG A 150 -1.23 9.83 -34.27
CA ARG A 150 -1.32 9.97 -35.73
C ARG A 150 -1.38 8.60 -36.41
N PHE A 151 -0.61 7.62 -35.92
CA PHE A 151 -0.49 6.30 -36.54
C PHE A 151 -1.55 5.29 -36.09
N ASN A 152 -2.23 5.53 -34.97
CA ASN A 152 -3.26 4.66 -34.44
C ASN A 152 -4.32 4.20 -35.48
N PRO A 153 -4.96 5.08 -36.29
CA PRO A 153 -5.92 4.62 -37.29
C PRO A 153 -5.30 3.74 -38.40
N PHE A 154 -4.04 3.99 -38.75
CA PHE A 154 -3.31 3.16 -39.72
C PHE A 154 -2.94 1.78 -39.14
N LEU A 155 -2.59 1.73 -37.85
CA LEU A 155 -2.34 0.48 -37.14
C LEU A 155 -3.60 -0.39 -37.04
N ILE A 156 -4.75 0.22 -36.71
CA ILE A 156 -6.05 -0.46 -36.70
C ILE A 156 -6.39 -0.99 -38.10
N ALA A 157 -6.12 -0.20 -39.15
CA ALA A 157 -6.32 -0.64 -40.54
C ALA A 157 -5.40 -1.81 -40.93
N ALA A 158 -4.14 -1.83 -40.48
CA ALA A 158 -3.23 -2.98 -40.65
C ALA A 158 -3.80 -4.24 -39.98
N LEU A 159 -4.29 -4.11 -38.75
CA LEU A 159 -4.92 -5.21 -38.01
C LEU A 159 -6.17 -5.72 -38.76
N HIS A 160 -7.03 -4.84 -39.26
CA HIS A 160 -8.20 -5.23 -40.06
C HIS A 160 -7.78 -6.03 -41.29
N ASN A 161 -6.74 -5.60 -42.01
CA ASN A 161 -6.22 -6.31 -43.18
C ASN A 161 -5.70 -7.71 -42.81
N GLN A 162 -5.04 -7.85 -41.65
CA GLN A 162 -4.52 -9.14 -41.19
C GLN A 162 -5.61 -10.11 -40.76
N ILE A 163 -6.58 -9.64 -39.98
CA ILE A 163 -7.73 -10.46 -39.58
C ILE A 163 -8.53 -10.88 -40.82
N ALA A 164 -8.71 -9.98 -41.80
CA ALA A 164 -9.39 -10.31 -43.05
C ALA A 164 -8.69 -11.40 -43.88
N LYS A 165 -7.36 -11.50 -43.82
CA LYS A 165 -6.57 -12.54 -44.51
C LYS A 165 -6.65 -13.89 -43.81
N HIS A 166 -6.49 -13.91 -42.49
CA HIS A 166 -6.33 -15.16 -41.72
C HIS A 166 -7.67 -15.74 -41.24
N GLU A 167 -8.63 -14.88 -40.83
CA GLU A 167 -9.93 -15.31 -40.31
C GLU A 167 -11.09 -14.51 -40.93
N PRO A 168 -11.46 -14.85 -42.18
CA PRO A 168 -12.48 -14.12 -42.93
C PRO A 168 -13.90 -14.30 -42.37
N SER A 169 -14.15 -15.34 -41.56
CA SER A 169 -15.45 -15.55 -40.88
C SER A 169 -15.65 -14.54 -39.75
N PHE A 170 -14.67 -14.42 -38.86
CA PHE A 170 -14.69 -13.46 -37.74
C PHE A 170 -14.75 -12.01 -38.23
N TYR A 171 -13.96 -11.69 -39.26
CA TYR A 171 -14.00 -10.37 -39.89
C TYR A 171 -15.38 -10.04 -40.47
N LYS A 172 -16.07 -10.99 -41.13
CA LYS A 172 -17.40 -10.79 -41.71
C LYS A 172 -18.51 -10.67 -40.66
N GLU A 173 -18.37 -11.36 -39.53
CA GLU A 173 -19.31 -11.24 -38.40
C GLU A 173 -19.20 -9.87 -37.74
N HIS A 174 -17.98 -9.31 -37.64
CA HIS A 174 -17.76 -7.94 -37.17
C HIS A 174 -18.22 -6.88 -38.19
N MET A 175 -17.85 -7.04 -39.47
CA MET A 175 -17.98 -5.97 -40.47
C MET A 175 -19.39 -5.68 -40.96
N GLN A 176 -20.44 -6.47 -40.68
CA GLN A 176 -21.71 -6.34 -41.44
C GLN A 176 -22.23 -4.90 -41.50
N PRO A 177 -22.05 -4.19 -42.64
CA PRO A 177 -22.52 -2.83 -42.80
C PRO A 177 -23.81 -2.91 -43.61
N GLY A 178 -24.90 -2.32 -43.11
CA GLY A 178 -26.02 -2.04 -44.01
C GLY A 178 -25.58 -1.09 -45.13
N SER A 179 -25.58 -1.53 -46.40
CA SER A 179 -26.40 -0.89 -47.46
C SER A 179 -26.06 -1.28 -48.93
N SER A 180 -27.11 -1.76 -49.62
CA SER A 180 -27.53 -1.53 -51.03
C SER A 180 -26.67 -1.93 -52.25
N THR A 181 -27.19 -2.87 -53.06
CA THR A 181 -27.58 -2.63 -54.48
C THR A 181 -28.44 -3.78 -55.05
N SER A 182 -29.30 -3.42 -55.99
CA SER A 182 -30.43 -4.14 -56.57
C SER A 182 -30.17 -5.55 -57.13
N ALA A 183 -31.00 -6.53 -56.75
CA ALA A 183 -31.32 -7.69 -57.58
C ALA A 183 -32.81 -8.06 -57.45
N THR A 184 -33.58 -7.65 -58.45
CA THR A 184 -34.92 -8.14 -58.74
C THR A 184 -34.91 -9.62 -59.16
N SER A 185 -35.64 -10.50 -58.46
CA SER A 185 -36.59 -11.49 -59.03
C SER A 185 -37.15 -12.42 -57.94
N ALA A 186 -38.32 -13.00 -58.23
CA ALA A 186 -39.35 -13.38 -57.27
C ALA A 186 -39.40 -14.87 -56.84
N ARG A 187 -40.10 -15.09 -55.69
CA ARG A 187 -40.85 -16.30 -55.20
C ARG A 187 -40.04 -17.49 -54.64
N SER A 188 -40.42 -18.21 -53.57
CA SER A 188 -41.71 -18.37 -52.84
C SER A 188 -41.58 -18.88 -51.37
N VAL A 189 -42.52 -18.42 -50.55
CA VAL A 189 -43.10 -18.85 -49.23
C VAL A 189 -43.01 -20.38 -48.94
N THR A 190 -42.70 -20.94 -47.74
CA THR A 190 -43.45 -21.03 -46.45
C THR A 190 -42.56 -21.70 -45.38
N SER A 191 -42.43 -21.22 -44.12
CA SER A 191 -43.32 -21.56 -43.00
C SER A 191 -43.04 -20.70 -41.74
N SER A 192 -44.05 -20.64 -40.89
CA SER A 192 -44.27 -19.70 -39.78
C SER A 192 -43.72 -20.12 -38.42
N GLY A 193 -43.19 -19.14 -37.67
CA GLY A 193 -43.53 -18.93 -36.25
C GLY A 193 -42.45 -19.22 -35.21
N ALA A 194 -41.74 -18.18 -34.75
CA ALA A 194 -41.42 -17.95 -33.33
C ALA A 194 -40.78 -16.56 -33.16
N SER A 195 -41.31 -15.81 -32.20
CA SER A 195 -40.88 -14.50 -31.76
C SER A 195 -39.57 -14.56 -30.96
N SER A 196 -38.51 -13.97 -31.51
CA SER A 196 -37.47 -13.27 -30.76
C SER A 196 -36.79 -12.30 -31.70
N THR A 197 -36.92 -11.00 -31.45
CA THR A 197 -36.05 -9.99 -32.04
C THR A 197 -34.62 -10.31 -31.59
N PRO A 198 -33.68 -10.67 -32.49
CA PRO A 198 -32.29 -10.65 -32.12
C PRO A 198 -31.82 -9.20 -32.24
N ALA A 199 -31.41 -8.60 -31.12
CA ALA A 199 -30.56 -7.43 -31.14
C ALA A 199 -29.32 -7.78 -31.98
N GLN A 200 -29.10 -7.07 -33.07
CA GLN A 200 -27.89 -7.22 -33.87
C GLN A 200 -26.70 -6.75 -33.04
N PRO A 201 -25.60 -7.52 -32.95
CA PRO A 201 -24.40 -7.06 -32.28
C PRO A 201 -23.83 -5.87 -33.03
N THR A 202 -23.57 -4.81 -32.27
CA THR A 202 -22.87 -3.59 -32.67
C THR A 202 -21.47 -3.93 -33.17
N ASP A 203 -21.05 -3.28 -34.25
CA ASP A 203 -19.70 -3.32 -34.83
C ASP A 203 -18.66 -3.03 -33.73
N LYS A 204 -18.07 -4.07 -33.15
CA LYS A 204 -17.07 -3.94 -32.07
C LYS A 204 -15.78 -3.44 -32.72
N MET A 205 -15.38 -2.23 -32.37
CA MET A 205 -14.15 -1.62 -32.88
C MET A 205 -12.93 -2.41 -32.41
N PHE A 206 -12.04 -2.75 -33.33
CA PHE A 206 -10.77 -3.37 -32.96
C PHE A 206 -9.83 -2.33 -32.34
N ALA A 207 -9.18 -2.70 -31.24
CA ALA A 207 -8.17 -1.87 -30.58
C ALA A 207 -6.85 -2.63 -30.41
N ILE A 208 -5.75 -1.88 -30.36
CA ILE A 208 -4.41 -2.42 -30.15
C ILE A 208 -3.92 -1.93 -28.80
N ALA A 209 -3.55 -2.87 -27.94
CA ALA A 209 -3.06 -2.61 -26.59
C ALA A 209 -1.56 -2.92 -26.51
N PHE A 210 -0.73 -1.88 -26.39
CA PHE A 210 0.71 -2.05 -26.17
C PHE A 210 0.99 -2.28 -24.69
N TYR A 211 1.83 -3.28 -24.38
CA TYR A 211 2.27 -3.58 -23.03
C TYR A 211 3.78 -3.82 -22.98
N ASN A 212 4.35 -3.86 -21.77
CA ASN A 212 5.78 -4.10 -21.51
C ASN A 212 6.74 -3.05 -22.13
N MET A 213 6.41 -1.78 -21.94
CA MET A 213 7.27 -0.65 -22.33
C MET A 213 8.44 -0.53 -21.33
N PRO A 214 9.71 -0.44 -21.79
CA PRO A 214 10.88 -0.38 -20.90
C PRO A 214 10.96 0.92 -20.09
N TYR A 215 10.42 2.02 -20.62
CA TYR A 215 10.46 3.32 -19.96
C TYR A 215 9.10 3.68 -19.34
N ILE A 216 9.02 3.61 -18.01
CA ILE A 216 7.87 4.08 -17.24
C ILE A 216 8.12 5.54 -16.83
N SER A 217 7.29 6.45 -17.33
CA SER A 217 7.36 7.88 -17.05
C SER A 217 6.54 8.24 -15.81
N ARG A 218 7.11 9.09 -14.95
CA ARG A 218 6.41 9.62 -13.77
C ARG A 218 5.36 10.64 -14.18
N ILE A 219 4.29 10.77 -13.41
CA ILE A 219 3.24 11.79 -13.65
C ILE A 219 3.84 13.21 -13.70
N ARG A 220 4.84 13.51 -12.86
CA ARG A 220 5.54 14.80 -12.85
C ARG A 220 6.43 15.05 -14.06
N ALA A 221 6.89 14.00 -14.74
CA ALA A 221 7.74 14.11 -15.93
C ALA A 221 6.93 14.48 -17.19
N LEU A 222 5.61 14.31 -17.15
CA LEU A 222 4.72 14.63 -18.26
C LEU A 222 4.76 16.13 -18.59
N ARG A 223 5.00 16.41 -19.88
CA ARG A 223 5.09 17.76 -20.44
C ARG A 223 4.37 17.81 -21.78
N SER A 224 4.04 19.02 -22.22
CA SER A 224 3.36 19.26 -23.50
C SER A 224 4.13 18.74 -24.73
N ASN A 225 5.45 18.57 -24.64
CA ASN A 225 6.27 18.03 -25.72
C ASN A 225 5.99 16.55 -26.02
N GLN A 226 5.36 15.85 -25.07
CA GLN A 226 5.05 14.42 -25.17
C GLN A 226 3.60 14.15 -25.59
N ILE A 227 2.85 15.19 -26.00
CA ILE A 227 1.48 15.04 -26.49
C ILE A 227 1.48 14.16 -27.76
N GLY A 228 0.57 13.20 -27.82
CA GLY A 228 0.40 12.29 -28.95
C GLY A 228 1.44 11.18 -29.07
N ARG A 229 2.42 11.12 -28.16
CA ARG A 229 3.41 10.04 -28.06
C ARG A 229 2.87 8.86 -27.25
N LEU A 230 3.35 7.66 -27.55
CA LEU A 230 3.10 6.49 -26.69
C LEU A 230 3.98 6.59 -25.44
N LEU A 231 3.36 6.56 -24.27
CA LEU A 231 4.02 6.62 -22.97
C LEU A 231 3.42 5.55 -22.06
N SER A 232 4.23 5.05 -21.15
CA SER A 232 3.78 4.29 -20.00
C SER A 232 3.90 5.16 -18.75
N MET A 233 2.92 5.12 -17.86
CA MET A 233 2.97 5.81 -16.57
C MET A 233 2.47 4.92 -15.45
N SER A 234 3.14 5.00 -14.30
CA SER A 234 2.70 4.38 -13.06
C SER A 234 1.86 5.38 -12.24
N GLY A 235 0.81 4.88 -11.60
CA GLY A 235 0.03 5.68 -10.67
C GLY A 235 -0.91 4.81 -9.83
N THR A 236 -1.24 5.31 -8.65
CA THR A 236 -2.25 4.68 -7.78
C THR A 236 -3.62 5.23 -8.12
N VAL A 237 -4.59 4.36 -8.35
CA VAL A 237 -5.96 4.74 -8.69
C VAL A 237 -6.67 5.24 -7.43
N THR A 238 -7.16 6.47 -7.46
CA THR A 238 -7.85 7.08 -6.30
C THR A 238 -9.35 7.01 -6.41
N ARG A 239 -9.88 7.27 -7.61
CA ARG A 239 -11.31 7.32 -7.90
C ARG A 239 -11.58 6.73 -9.28
N THR A 240 -12.62 5.93 -9.38
CA THR A 240 -13.12 5.38 -10.63
C THR A 240 -14.54 5.87 -10.86
N SER A 241 -14.83 6.31 -12.09
CA SER A 241 -16.21 6.59 -12.50
C SER A 241 -16.92 5.29 -12.86
N GLU A 242 -18.24 5.32 -12.89
CA GLU A 242 -19.03 4.26 -13.53
C GLU A 242 -18.73 4.20 -15.03
N VAL A 243 -18.93 3.02 -15.60
CA VAL A 243 -18.78 2.77 -17.03
C VAL A 243 -19.95 3.39 -17.77
N ARG A 244 -19.66 4.22 -18.76
CA ARG A 244 -20.69 4.83 -19.61
C ARG A 244 -20.39 4.52 -21.08
N PRO A 245 -21.41 4.37 -21.93
CA PRO A 245 -21.19 4.24 -23.37
C PRO A 245 -20.88 5.62 -24.00
N GLU A 246 -19.78 5.72 -24.76
CA GLU A 246 -19.41 6.86 -25.62
C GLU A 246 -19.82 6.56 -27.05
N LEU A 247 -20.46 7.53 -27.72
CA LEU A 247 -20.71 7.47 -29.16
C LEU A 247 -19.37 7.67 -29.88
N SER A 248 -18.85 6.63 -30.56
CA SER A 248 -17.59 6.70 -31.31
C SER A 248 -17.83 7.07 -32.77
N LEU A 249 -18.67 6.29 -33.47
CA LEU A 249 -19.11 6.59 -34.83
C LEU A 249 -20.63 6.81 -34.85
N GLY A 250 -21.04 8.03 -35.20
CA GLY A 250 -22.43 8.39 -35.36
C GLY A 250 -22.93 8.12 -36.78
N THR A 251 -24.09 7.47 -36.90
CA THR A 251 -24.87 7.47 -38.14
C THR A 251 -25.96 8.53 -38.04
N PHE A 252 -25.93 9.50 -38.96
CA PHE A 252 -26.88 10.61 -38.97
C PHE A 252 -27.84 10.49 -40.14
N VAL A 253 -29.13 10.70 -39.89
CA VAL A 253 -30.17 10.74 -40.91
C VAL A 253 -30.55 12.19 -41.14
N CYS A 254 -30.50 12.63 -42.40
CA CYS A 254 -30.98 13.95 -42.76
C CYS A 254 -32.51 14.04 -42.62
N GLU A 255 -33.03 15.00 -41.87
CA GLU A 255 -34.49 15.12 -41.66
C GLU A 255 -35.24 15.46 -42.98
N ALA A 256 -34.61 16.26 -43.85
CA ALA A 256 -35.22 16.74 -45.09
C ALA A 256 -35.28 15.69 -46.22
N CYS A 257 -34.23 14.88 -46.37
CA CYS A 257 -34.13 13.91 -47.49
C CYS A 257 -33.98 12.45 -47.04
N ARG A 258 -33.97 12.17 -45.73
CA ARG A 258 -33.80 10.85 -45.13
C ARG A 258 -32.56 10.09 -45.61
N THR A 259 -31.56 10.80 -46.12
CA THR A 259 -30.28 10.20 -46.50
C THR A 259 -29.50 9.88 -45.23
N VAL A 260 -29.09 8.63 -45.09
CA VAL A 260 -28.23 8.16 -44.00
C VAL A 260 -26.79 8.51 -44.33
N VAL A 261 -26.11 9.16 -43.39
CA VAL A 261 -24.69 9.48 -43.42
C VAL A 261 -24.02 8.62 -42.36
N PRO A 262 -23.44 7.48 -42.73
CA PRO A 262 -22.75 6.61 -41.79
C PRO A 262 -21.35 7.11 -41.46
N ASN A 263 -20.81 6.60 -40.35
CA ASN A 263 -19.40 6.73 -39.96
C ASN A 263 -18.91 8.17 -39.77
N VAL A 264 -19.73 9.02 -39.12
CA VAL A 264 -19.28 10.34 -38.69
C VAL A 264 -18.58 10.19 -37.34
N GLU A 265 -17.25 10.25 -37.36
CA GLU A 265 -16.40 10.19 -36.17
C GLU A 265 -16.77 11.28 -35.15
N GLN A 266 -16.91 10.86 -33.89
CA GLN A 266 -17.18 11.73 -32.75
C GLN A 266 -15.95 11.76 -31.86
N THR A 267 -15.14 12.82 -31.96
CA THR A 267 -13.91 12.95 -31.18
C THR A 267 -14.09 13.96 -30.05
N PHE A 268 -14.37 13.48 -28.83
CA PHE A 268 -14.52 14.28 -27.60
C PHE A 268 -15.58 15.41 -27.64
N ARG A 269 -16.31 15.53 -28.74
CA ARG A 269 -17.37 16.50 -28.98
C ARG A 269 -18.39 15.87 -29.90
N TYR A 270 -19.66 16.09 -29.57
CA TYR A 270 -20.75 15.79 -30.48
C TYR A 270 -20.67 16.69 -31.72
N THR A 271 -20.37 16.10 -32.87
CA THR A 271 -20.23 16.74 -34.17
C THR A 271 -21.22 16.18 -35.16
N GLU A 272 -22.12 17.04 -35.62
CA GLU A 272 -23.05 16.73 -36.71
C GLU A 272 -22.38 17.00 -38.08
N PRO A 273 -22.81 16.28 -39.14
CA PRO A 273 -22.29 16.52 -40.48
C PRO A 273 -22.59 17.94 -40.98
N THR A 274 -21.61 18.61 -41.58
CA THR A 274 -21.71 20.03 -41.97
C THR A 274 -22.64 20.27 -43.16
N GLN A 275 -22.84 19.27 -44.01
CA GLN A 275 -23.71 19.34 -45.18
C GLN A 275 -24.16 17.94 -45.58
N CYS A 276 -25.40 17.83 -46.07
CA CYS A 276 -25.92 16.59 -46.63
C CYS A 276 -25.15 16.15 -47.90
N PRO A 277 -24.74 14.87 -48.00
CA PRO A 277 -24.02 14.35 -49.17
C PRO A 277 -24.89 14.30 -50.43
N ASN A 278 -26.21 14.29 -50.27
CA ASN A 278 -27.11 14.37 -51.41
C ASN A 278 -27.07 15.77 -52.03
N HIS A 279 -26.57 15.88 -53.26
CA HIS A 279 -26.46 17.13 -54.02
C HIS A 279 -27.79 17.90 -54.18
N THR A 280 -28.93 17.20 -54.06
CA THR A 280 -30.26 17.82 -54.12
C THR A 280 -30.70 18.45 -52.80
N CYS A 281 -30.12 18.02 -51.67
CA CYS A 281 -30.47 18.47 -50.34
C CYS A 281 -29.31 19.26 -49.74
N ASN A 282 -29.43 20.58 -49.63
CA ASN A 282 -28.40 21.46 -49.07
C ASN A 282 -28.60 21.72 -47.56
N ASN A 283 -29.15 20.74 -46.83
CA ASN A 283 -29.41 20.85 -45.39
C ASN A 283 -28.09 20.84 -44.59
N ARG A 284 -28.06 21.64 -43.51
CA ARG A 284 -26.89 21.88 -42.64
C ARG A 284 -27.17 21.76 -41.15
N LEU A 285 -28.44 21.78 -40.73
CA LEU A 285 -28.82 21.92 -39.31
C LEU A 285 -29.73 20.81 -38.81
N ALA A 286 -30.55 20.21 -39.68
CA ALA A 286 -31.56 19.25 -39.27
C ALA A 286 -31.06 17.81 -39.47
N TRP A 287 -30.36 17.29 -38.46
CA TRP A 287 -29.82 15.94 -38.40
C TRP A 287 -30.44 15.16 -37.25
N GLN A 288 -30.81 13.92 -37.53
CA GLN A 288 -31.31 12.99 -36.53
C GLN A 288 -30.27 11.88 -36.33
N LEU A 289 -29.76 11.69 -35.12
CA LEU A 289 -28.86 10.57 -34.82
C LEU A 289 -29.65 9.26 -34.82
N ASP A 290 -29.18 8.27 -35.57
CA ASP A 290 -29.69 6.91 -35.50
C ASP A 290 -28.88 6.08 -34.50
N ILE A 291 -29.45 5.86 -33.32
CA ILE A 291 -28.81 5.10 -32.25
C ILE A 291 -28.59 3.64 -32.66
N ARG A 292 -29.42 3.06 -33.53
CA ARG A 292 -29.34 1.62 -33.86
C ARG A 292 -28.16 1.27 -34.76
N HIS A 293 -27.81 2.18 -35.66
CA HIS A 293 -26.71 2.00 -36.61
C HIS A 293 -25.42 2.71 -36.15
N SER A 294 -25.45 3.41 -35.03
CA SER A 294 -24.28 4.05 -34.45
C SER A 294 -23.45 3.08 -33.63
N THR A 295 -22.13 3.27 -33.61
CA THR A 295 -21.22 2.47 -32.80
C THR A 295 -20.97 3.15 -31.47
N PHE A 296 -21.20 2.41 -30.40
CA PHE A 296 -20.90 2.84 -29.03
C PHE A 296 -19.70 2.05 -28.52
N VAL A 297 -18.82 2.75 -27.81
CA VAL A 297 -17.67 2.15 -27.13
C VAL A 297 -17.77 2.53 -25.66
N ASP A 298 -17.62 1.56 -24.78
CA ASP A 298 -17.61 1.82 -23.35
C ASP A 298 -16.38 2.63 -22.98
N TRP A 299 -16.57 3.63 -22.13
CA TRP A 299 -15.49 4.44 -21.59
C TRP A 299 -15.64 4.61 -20.08
N GLN A 300 -14.51 4.82 -19.43
CA GLN A 300 -14.44 5.05 -18.00
C GLN A 300 -13.37 6.10 -17.71
N LYS A 301 -13.69 7.00 -16.78
CA LYS A 301 -12.76 8.01 -16.28
C LYS A 301 -12.17 7.51 -14.96
N VAL A 302 -10.85 7.51 -14.87
CA VAL A 302 -10.12 7.08 -13.68
C VAL A 302 -9.19 8.21 -13.25
N ARG A 303 -9.23 8.58 -11.97
CA ARG A 303 -8.30 9.55 -11.41
C ARG A 303 -7.14 8.83 -10.76
N ILE A 304 -5.94 9.09 -11.26
CA ILE A 304 -4.71 8.51 -10.74
C ILE A 304 -3.93 9.54 -9.90
N GLN A 305 -3.16 9.05 -8.95
CA GLN A 305 -2.27 9.82 -8.09
C GLN A 305 -0.85 9.28 -8.17
N GLU A 306 0.12 10.18 -8.01
CA GLU A 306 1.55 9.83 -7.95
C GLU A 306 1.82 8.85 -6.81
N ASN A 307 2.65 7.82 -7.08
CA ASN A 307 2.98 6.79 -6.11
C ASN A 307 3.77 7.35 -4.92
N SER A 308 3.46 6.90 -3.70
CA SER A 308 4.14 7.37 -2.47
C SER A 308 5.66 7.20 -2.47
N SER A 309 6.17 6.15 -3.12
CA SER A 309 7.62 5.86 -3.23
C SER A 309 8.37 6.83 -4.14
N GLU A 310 7.67 7.50 -5.07
CA GLU A 310 8.28 8.39 -6.07
C GLU A 310 8.19 9.87 -5.68
N ILE A 311 7.46 10.18 -4.60
CA ILE A 311 7.24 11.55 -4.14
C ILE A 311 8.46 12.03 -3.35
N PRO A 312 9.08 13.16 -3.71
CA PRO A 312 10.11 13.77 -2.87
C PRO A 312 9.49 14.25 -1.55
N THR A 313 10.20 14.02 -0.45
CA THR A 313 9.73 14.36 0.90
C THR A 313 9.29 15.83 0.98
N GLY A 314 8.07 16.05 1.47
CA GLY A 314 7.48 17.38 1.67
C GLY A 314 6.70 17.96 0.47
N SER A 315 6.57 17.26 -0.66
CA SER A 315 5.74 17.72 -1.78
C SER A 315 4.34 17.11 -1.79
N MET A 316 3.33 17.91 -2.18
CA MET A 316 1.97 17.40 -2.40
C MET A 316 1.92 16.50 -3.65
N PRO A 317 1.28 15.31 -3.58
CA PRO A 317 1.10 14.43 -4.73
C PRO A 317 0.26 15.11 -5.82
N ARG A 318 0.64 14.88 -7.09
CA ARG A 318 -0.13 15.35 -8.25
C ARG A 318 -1.10 14.27 -8.71
N THR A 319 -2.29 14.69 -9.12
CA THR A 319 -3.31 13.81 -9.70
C THR A 319 -3.48 14.09 -11.19
N MET A 320 -3.85 13.07 -11.95
CA MET A 320 -4.19 13.19 -13.36
C MET A 320 -5.42 12.36 -13.70
N ASP A 321 -6.21 12.82 -14.67
CA ASP A 321 -7.36 12.09 -15.18
C ASP A 321 -6.92 11.20 -16.36
N VAL A 322 -7.20 9.90 -16.24
CA VAL A 322 -6.98 8.87 -17.25
C VAL A 322 -8.34 8.46 -17.83
N ILE A 323 -8.41 8.27 -19.13
CA ILE A 323 -9.58 7.80 -19.86
C ILE A 323 -9.26 6.41 -20.39
N LEU A 324 -10.09 5.44 -20.01
CA LEU A 324 -10.08 4.06 -20.48
C LEU A 324 -11.19 3.87 -21.51
N ARG A 325 -10.94 3.09 -22.56
CA ARG A 325 -11.91 2.77 -23.62
C ARG A 325 -11.93 1.28 -23.94
N GLY A 326 -13.09 0.80 -24.39
CA GLY A 326 -13.29 -0.57 -24.85
C GLY A 326 -13.10 -1.58 -23.72
N GLU A 327 -12.40 -2.66 -24.00
CA GLU A 327 -12.24 -3.80 -23.08
C GLU A 327 -11.32 -3.53 -21.88
N MET A 328 -10.61 -2.39 -21.88
CA MET A 328 -9.74 -1.99 -20.76
C MET A 328 -10.51 -1.34 -19.60
N VAL A 329 -11.79 -1.06 -19.82
CA VAL A 329 -12.69 -0.51 -18.80
C VAL A 329 -12.92 -1.54 -17.69
N ASP A 330 -13.13 -1.05 -16.46
CA ASP A 330 -13.36 -1.83 -15.23
C ASP A 330 -12.18 -2.69 -14.76
N ARG A 331 -11.02 -2.60 -15.43
CA ARG A 331 -9.78 -3.28 -15.00
C ARG A 331 -9.07 -2.58 -13.85
N ALA A 332 -9.27 -1.27 -13.71
CA ALA A 332 -8.65 -0.46 -12.68
C ALA A 332 -9.54 -0.40 -11.44
N LYS A 333 -9.08 -0.91 -10.30
CA LYS A 333 -9.79 -0.77 -9.02
C LYS A 333 -9.21 0.37 -8.18
N ALA A 334 -10.05 1.01 -7.37
CA ALA A 334 -9.61 2.04 -6.45
C ALA A 334 -8.65 1.46 -5.40
N GLY A 335 -7.53 2.14 -5.14
CA GLY A 335 -6.47 1.70 -4.24
C GLY A 335 -5.32 0.96 -4.92
N GLU A 336 -5.53 0.42 -6.13
CA GLU A 336 -4.51 -0.35 -6.82
C GLU A 336 -3.48 0.55 -7.53
N LYS A 337 -2.22 0.10 -7.51
CA LYS A 337 -1.18 0.65 -8.37
C LYS A 337 -1.33 0.02 -9.74
N CYS A 338 -1.45 0.84 -10.78
CA CYS A 338 -1.54 0.38 -12.14
C CYS A 338 -0.53 1.13 -13.00
N ILE A 339 -0.01 0.43 -13.99
CA ILE A 339 0.72 1.00 -15.11
C ILE A 339 -0.27 1.19 -16.26
N PHE A 340 -0.37 2.43 -16.71
CA PHE A 340 -1.20 2.84 -17.83
C PHE A 340 -0.30 3.10 -19.04
N THR A 341 -0.56 2.37 -20.13
CA THR A 341 0.13 2.61 -21.41
C THR A 341 -0.83 3.27 -22.38
N GLY A 342 -0.39 4.34 -23.04
CA GLY A 342 -1.24 5.09 -23.96
C GLY A 342 -0.65 6.43 -24.39
N ALA A 343 -1.50 7.36 -24.80
CA ALA A 343 -1.09 8.68 -25.25
C ALA A 343 -1.57 9.81 -24.35
N LEU A 344 -0.70 10.79 -24.14
CA LEU A 344 -1.08 12.06 -23.54
C LEU A 344 -1.86 12.88 -24.57
N ILE A 345 -3.11 13.20 -24.26
CA ILE A 345 -4.02 13.96 -25.11
C ILE A 345 -4.46 15.26 -24.42
N VAL A 346 -5.07 16.13 -25.21
CA VAL A 346 -5.60 17.40 -24.73
C VAL A 346 -7.10 17.41 -24.95
N VAL A 347 -7.86 17.55 -23.87
CA VAL A 347 -9.33 17.59 -23.90
C VAL A 347 -9.78 19.04 -23.75
N PRO A 348 -10.66 19.56 -24.61
CA PRO A 348 -11.21 20.91 -24.45
C PRO A 348 -12.08 20.96 -23.19
N ASP A 349 -11.77 21.89 -22.29
CA ASP A 349 -12.52 22.13 -21.06
C ASP A 349 -13.35 23.41 -21.22
N VAL A 350 -14.66 23.27 -21.42
CA VAL A 350 -15.58 24.40 -21.63
C VAL A 350 -15.98 25.08 -20.29
N GLY A 351 -15.63 24.47 -19.15
CA GLY A 351 -16.00 24.94 -17.81
C GLY A 351 -15.09 26.03 -17.22
N GLN A 352 -13.85 26.17 -17.70
CA GLN A 352 -12.87 27.15 -17.19
C GLN A 352 -13.07 28.59 -17.72
N LEU A 353 -14.26 29.12 -17.49
CA LEU A 353 -14.56 30.55 -17.62
C LEU A 353 -14.13 31.25 -16.32
N GLY A 354 -12.97 31.93 -16.29
CA GLY A 354 -12.65 32.81 -15.16
C GLY A 354 -11.19 33.03 -14.75
N LEU A 355 -10.23 32.21 -15.19
CA LEU A 355 -8.81 32.47 -14.89
C LEU A 355 -8.24 33.57 -15.81
N PRO A 356 -7.69 34.68 -15.28
CA PRO A 356 -7.17 35.79 -16.07
C PRO A 356 -5.89 35.38 -16.79
N GLY A 357 -5.92 35.44 -18.12
CA GLY A 357 -4.78 35.24 -19.02
C GLY A 357 -5.21 35.54 -20.47
N LEU A 358 -4.28 35.97 -21.32
CA LEU A 358 -4.53 36.12 -22.76
C LEU A 358 -4.75 34.73 -23.38
N LYS A 359 -6.01 34.29 -23.42
CA LYS A 359 -6.39 33.03 -24.05
C LYS A 359 -6.63 33.30 -25.54
N PRO A 360 -5.94 32.60 -26.45
CA PRO A 360 -6.15 32.78 -27.87
C PRO A 360 -7.55 32.26 -28.25
N SER A 361 -8.38 33.16 -28.79
CA SER A 361 -9.66 32.82 -29.39
C SER A 361 -9.48 32.54 -30.89
N ALA A 362 -10.07 31.47 -31.40
CA ALA A 362 -10.11 31.24 -32.85
C ALA A 362 -11.07 32.25 -33.51
N VAL A 363 -10.54 33.39 -33.93
CA VAL A 363 -11.27 34.40 -34.72
C VAL A 363 -11.05 34.09 -36.19
N ARG A 364 -12.14 33.95 -36.95
CA ARG A 364 -12.06 33.92 -38.40
C ARG A 364 -11.72 35.31 -38.89
N GLU A 365 -10.54 35.48 -39.49
CA GLU A 365 -10.13 36.75 -40.09
C GLU A 365 -11.02 37.03 -41.31
N GLU A 366 -12.02 37.89 -41.15
CA GLU A 366 -12.82 38.39 -42.26
C GLU A 366 -11.99 39.46 -42.98
N ARG A 367 -11.47 39.13 -44.16
CA ARG A 367 -10.86 40.13 -45.06
C ARG A 367 -11.94 41.12 -45.51
N GLY A 368 -11.93 42.30 -44.90
CA GLY A 368 -12.54 43.51 -45.44
C GLY A 368 -13.75 44.05 -44.68
N ALA A 369 -13.53 44.71 -43.54
CA ALA A 369 -14.40 45.78 -43.05
C ALA A 369 -13.59 46.72 -42.13
N GLY A 370 -13.30 47.92 -42.63
CA GLY A 370 -12.63 48.96 -41.85
C GLY A 370 -13.61 49.76 -40.99
N ALA A 371 -13.13 50.03 -39.77
CA ALA A 371 -13.31 51.24 -38.96
C ALA A 371 -14.66 51.55 -38.25
N GLU A 372 -14.47 51.90 -36.97
CA GLU A 372 -15.32 52.68 -36.07
C GLU A 372 -16.60 52.06 -35.47
N ALA A 373 -16.46 51.47 -34.28
CA ALA A 373 -17.42 51.66 -33.20
C ALA A 373 -16.78 51.30 -31.84
N GLY A 374 -16.61 52.30 -30.98
CA GLY A 374 -16.22 52.10 -29.59
C GLY A 374 -17.35 51.53 -28.74
N GLY A 375 -16.96 50.75 -27.73
CA GLY A 375 -17.62 50.69 -26.42
C GLY A 375 -19.10 50.33 -26.37
N THR A 376 -19.46 49.08 -26.69
CA THR A 376 -20.65 48.42 -26.11
C THR A 376 -20.35 46.94 -25.88
N GLY A 377 -20.60 46.45 -24.67
CA GLY A 377 -20.25 45.10 -24.20
C GLY A 377 -20.75 43.98 -25.11
N VAL A 378 -19.90 42.96 -25.26
CA VAL A 378 -20.05 41.89 -26.26
C VAL A 378 -20.74 40.67 -25.66
N SER A 379 -22.07 40.68 -25.63
CA SER A 379 -22.88 39.46 -25.36
C SER A 379 -23.21 38.67 -26.65
N GLY A 380 -22.69 39.10 -27.81
CA GLY A 380 -22.99 38.53 -29.13
C GLY A 380 -21.97 37.54 -29.72
N LEU A 381 -20.85 37.24 -29.05
CA LEU A 381 -19.77 36.41 -29.61
C LEU A 381 -20.15 34.92 -29.81
N LYS A 382 -21.15 34.41 -29.07
CA LYS A 382 -21.57 32.99 -29.16
C LYS A 382 -22.19 32.63 -30.53
N ALA A 383 -22.74 33.61 -31.23
CA ALA A 383 -23.32 33.44 -32.58
C ALA A 383 -22.29 33.56 -33.71
N LEU A 384 -21.13 34.17 -33.46
CA LEU A 384 -20.04 34.36 -34.43
C LEU A 384 -19.04 33.20 -34.46
N GLY A 385 -19.26 32.13 -33.68
CA GLY A 385 -18.38 30.96 -33.65
C GLY A 385 -17.04 31.18 -32.94
N VAL A 386 -16.82 32.34 -32.34
CA VAL A 386 -15.63 32.64 -31.53
C VAL A 386 -15.85 32.02 -30.14
N ARG A 387 -15.09 30.97 -29.82
CA ARG A 387 -15.10 30.33 -28.50
C ARG A 387 -13.70 30.43 -27.91
N ASP A 388 -13.64 30.72 -26.61
CA ASP A 388 -12.41 30.58 -25.83
C ASP A 388 -12.05 29.10 -25.76
N LEU A 389 -10.84 28.77 -26.21
CA LEU A 389 -10.34 27.41 -26.25
C LEU A 389 -9.49 27.18 -24.99
N THR A 390 -10.13 26.68 -23.94
CA THR A 390 -9.44 26.14 -22.76
C THR A 390 -9.27 24.64 -22.92
N TYR A 391 -8.09 24.17 -22.54
CA TYR A 391 -7.64 22.81 -22.76
C TYR A 391 -7.06 22.26 -21.46
N ARG A 392 -7.44 21.02 -21.11
CA ARG A 392 -6.86 20.26 -20.01
C ARG A 392 -6.08 19.07 -20.56
N LEU A 393 -4.96 18.74 -19.92
CA LEU A 393 -4.24 17.50 -20.22
C LEU A 393 -5.01 16.32 -19.62
N ALA A 394 -5.20 15.28 -20.42
CA ALA A 394 -5.76 14.00 -19.99
C ALA A 394 -4.94 12.88 -20.61
N PHE A 395 -4.88 11.73 -19.95
CA PHE A 395 -4.18 10.58 -20.49
C PHE A 395 -5.18 9.60 -21.08
N LEU A 396 -5.03 9.23 -22.35
CA LEU A 396 -5.84 8.21 -22.99
C LEU A 396 -5.06 6.89 -22.93
N ALA A 397 -5.48 5.98 -22.05
CA ALA A 397 -4.81 4.69 -21.91
C ALA A 397 -5.44 3.63 -22.83
N CYS A 398 -4.57 2.90 -23.52
CA CYS A 398 -4.89 1.80 -24.41
C CYS A 398 -4.70 0.44 -23.72
N MET A 399 -3.91 0.40 -22.64
CA MET A 399 -3.70 -0.77 -21.81
C MET A 399 -3.61 -0.37 -20.34
N VAL A 400 -4.21 -1.18 -19.47
CA VAL A 400 -4.06 -1.10 -18.02
C VAL A 400 -3.49 -2.41 -17.54
N THR A 401 -2.34 -2.35 -16.88
CA THR A 401 -1.73 -3.49 -16.20
C THR A 401 -1.61 -3.17 -14.71
N PRO A 402 -2.06 -4.04 -13.79
CA PRO A 402 -1.77 -3.86 -12.37
C PRO A 402 -0.26 -3.89 -12.18
N ASP A 403 0.27 -2.92 -11.42
CA ASP A 403 1.69 -2.80 -11.15
C ASP A 403 2.10 -3.77 -10.05
N THR A 404 2.52 -4.97 -10.45
CA THR A 404 3.29 -5.89 -9.60
C THR A 404 4.80 -5.60 -9.68
N SER A 405 5.22 -4.69 -10.57
CA SER A 405 6.62 -4.44 -10.96
C SER A 405 7.36 -3.38 -10.15
N SER A 406 6.68 -2.63 -9.27
CA SER A 406 7.37 -1.79 -8.25
C SER A 406 8.19 -2.59 -7.24
N LEU A 407 8.13 -3.92 -7.34
CA LEU A 407 9.14 -4.85 -6.86
C LEU A 407 10.19 -5.00 -7.97
N GLY A 408 11.19 -4.10 -7.97
CA GLY A 408 12.17 -3.91 -9.05
C GLY A 408 12.65 -5.18 -9.74
N ASN A 409 12.23 -5.37 -10.99
CA ASN A 409 12.77 -6.40 -11.87
C ASN A 409 12.69 -5.93 -13.34
N ALA A 410 13.83 -5.91 -14.03
CA ALA A 410 13.95 -5.54 -15.44
C ALA A 410 13.54 -6.67 -16.41
N ASN A 411 13.15 -7.83 -15.89
CA ASN A 411 12.81 -9.04 -16.65
C ASN A 411 11.31 -9.41 -16.56
N ALA A 412 10.44 -8.40 -16.54
CA ALA A 412 8.97 -8.55 -16.55
C ALA A 412 8.41 -9.23 -17.83
N THR A 413 9.25 -9.56 -18.81
CA THR A 413 8.85 -10.11 -20.11
C THR A 413 8.14 -11.46 -20.00
N LYS A 414 8.50 -12.31 -19.02
CA LYS A 414 7.91 -13.66 -18.89
C LYS A 414 6.60 -13.68 -18.09
N SER A 415 6.46 -12.84 -17.06
CA SER A 415 5.25 -12.78 -16.23
C SER A 415 4.09 -12.08 -16.96
N ILE A 416 4.36 -11.05 -17.76
CA ILE A 416 3.32 -10.35 -18.52
C ILE A 416 2.80 -11.24 -19.66
N ALA A 417 3.66 -12.01 -20.34
CA ALA A 417 3.23 -12.95 -21.38
C ALA A 417 2.29 -14.04 -20.84
N LYS A 418 2.55 -14.57 -19.63
CA LYS A 418 1.65 -15.55 -19.00
C LYS A 418 0.41 -14.92 -18.34
N LEU A 419 0.47 -13.66 -17.86
CA LEU A 419 -0.72 -12.90 -17.43
C LEU A 419 -1.64 -12.56 -18.61
N VAL A 420 -1.09 -12.27 -19.79
CA VAL A 420 -1.88 -12.11 -21.02
C VAL A 420 -2.49 -13.45 -21.45
N ASN A 421 -1.79 -14.58 -21.26
CA ASN A 421 -2.35 -15.92 -21.46
C ASN A 421 -3.43 -16.29 -20.43
N SER A 422 -3.31 -15.88 -19.16
CA SER A 422 -4.38 -16.08 -18.17
C SER A 422 -5.56 -15.15 -18.42
N MET A 423 -5.32 -13.90 -18.87
CA MET A 423 -6.37 -12.97 -19.31
C MET A 423 -7.13 -13.44 -20.55
N THR A 424 -6.51 -14.24 -21.39
CA THR A 424 -7.15 -14.84 -22.56
C THR A 424 -7.77 -16.21 -22.24
N SER A 425 -7.73 -16.69 -21.00
CA SER A 425 -8.44 -17.88 -20.55
C SER A 425 -9.69 -17.45 -19.78
N THR A 426 -10.88 -17.52 -20.39
CA THR A 426 -12.15 -17.14 -19.71
C THR A 426 -12.54 -18.03 -18.53
N GLU A 427 -11.76 -19.08 -18.25
CA GLU A 427 -11.85 -19.79 -16.98
C GLU A 427 -11.01 -19.04 -15.95
N VAL A 428 -11.70 -18.37 -15.03
CA VAL A 428 -11.14 -17.98 -13.74
C VAL A 428 -10.85 -19.26 -12.96
N ASN A 429 -9.84 -20.02 -13.38
CA ASN A 429 -9.10 -20.86 -12.46
C ASN A 429 -8.14 -19.90 -11.77
N ASP A 430 -8.59 -19.36 -10.64
CA ASP A 430 -7.78 -18.61 -9.68
C ASP A 430 -6.68 -19.50 -9.06
N ASP A 431 -6.62 -20.77 -9.48
CA ASP A 431 -5.65 -21.78 -9.13
C ASP A 431 -4.60 -21.91 -10.24
N LEU A 432 -3.78 -20.86 -10.45
CA LEU A 432 -2.43 -21.11 -10.97
C LEU A 432 -1.78 -22.11 -10.01
N SER A 433 -1.31 -23.24 -10.53
CA SER A 433 -0.64 -24.23 -9.69
C SER A 433 0.54 -23.54 -8.98
N PHE A 434 0.68 -23.78 -7.68
CA PHE A 434 1.64 -23.07 -6.84
C PHE A 434 3.08 -23.18 -7.40
N GLU A 435 3.41 -24.35 -7.95
CA GLU A 435 4.68 -24.63 -8.62
C GLU A 435 4.89 -23.73 -9.84
N GLU A 436 3.87 -23.51 -10.68
CA GLU A 436 3.96 -22.61 -11.83
C GLU A 436 4.15 -21.15 -11.42
N ALA A 437 3.55 -20.70 -10.32
CA ALA A 437 3.70 -19.32 -9.83
C ALA A 437 5.10 -19.05 -9.25
N VAL A 438 5.64 -20.02 -8.50
CA VAL A 438 7.02 -19.95 -7.98
C VAL A 438 8.01 -20.01 -9.14
N GLU A 439 7.82 -20.92 -10.09
CA GLU A 439 8.68 -21.05 -11.27
C GLU A 439 8.64 -19.81 -12.16
N LEU A 440 7.47 -19.15 -12.27
CA LEU A 440 7.30 -17.90 -13.00
C LEU A 440 8.08 -16.72 -12.39
N GLU A 441 8.05 -16.59 -11.06
CA GLU A 441 8.85 -15.59 -10.36
C GLU A 441 10.34 -15.93 -10.44
N LEU A 442 10.70 -17.22 -10.28
CA LEU A 442 12.08 -17.68 -10.38
C LEU A 442 12.69 -17.42 -11.76
N ALA A 443 11.90 -17.66 -12.82
CA ALA A 443 12.28 -17.39 -14.20
C ALA A 443 12.43 -15.89 -14.51
N GLY A 444 11.96 -15.01 -13.63
CA GLY A 444 12.15 -13.56 -13.71
C GLY A 444 13.46 -13.06 -13.12
N TYR A 445 14.12 -13.81 -12.23
CA TYR A 445 15.42 -13.40 -11.67
C TYR A 445 16.55 -13.69 -12.65
N THR A 446 17.57 -12.81 -12.66
CA THR A 446 18.81 -13.15 -13.35
C THR A 446 19.53 -14.26 -12.60
N GLN A 447 20.28 -15.09 -13.32
CA GLN A 447 21.01 -16.21 -12.72
C GLN A 447 22.02 -15.76 -11.64
N ALA A 448 22.60 -14.56 -11.80
CA ALA A 448 23.50 -13.96 -10.80
C ALA A 448 22.77 -13.54 -9.52
N GLU A 449 21.57 -12.97 -9.62
CA GLU A 449 20.75 -12.62 -8.44
C GLU A 449 20.29 -13.87 -7.70
N PHE A 450 19.96 -14.94 -8.44
CA PHE A 450 19.59 -16.22 -7.84
C PHE A 450 20.77 -16.85 -7.07
N ASP A 451 21.99 -16.77 -7.61
CA ASP A 451 23.19 -17.25 -6.93
C ASP A 451 23.47 -16.43 -5.65
N GLU A 452 23.30 -15.11 -5.67
CA GLU A 452 23.39 -14.27 -4.47
C GLU A 452 22.35 -14.65 -3.41
N LEU A 453 21.08 -14.81 -3.81
CA LEU A 453 20.01 -15.25 -2.91
C LEU A 453 20.29 -16.62 -2.30
N LYS A 454 20.88 -17.54 -3.07
CA LYS A 454 21.27 -18.87 -2.61
C LYS A 454 22.45 -18.82 -1.63
N ILE A 455 23.41 -17.93 -1.83
CA ILE A 455 24.51 -17.71 -0.87
C ILE A 455 23.94 -17.17 0.43
N MET A 456 23.02 -16.20 0.37
CA MET A 456 22.32 -15.71 1.54
C MET A 456 21.59 -16.88 2.23
N ALA A 457 20.78 -17.67 1.51
CA ALA A 457 19.97 -18.78 2.01
C ALA A 457 20.68 -19.88 2.84
N ASN A 458 22.01 -20.03 2.73
CA ASN A 458 22.73 -21.17 3.33
C ASN A 458 23.35 -20.89 4.72
N GLN A 459 23.36 -19.65 5.20
CA GLN A 459 23.87 -19.29 6.54
C GLN A 459 22.71 -19.07 7.52
N ASP A 460 22.97 -18.91 8.83
CA ASP A 460 21.94 -18.58 9.84
C ASP A 460 21.49 -17.11 9.68
N ILE A 461 20.82 -16.86 8.56
CA ILE A 461 20.38 -15.55 8.03
C ILE A 461 19.52 -14.77 9.02
N TYR A 462 18.74 -15.47 9.83
CA TYR A 462 17.71 -14.85 10.63
C TYR A 462 18.25 -13.74 11.55
N ASN A 463 19.41 -13.96 12.20
CA ASN A 463 20.02 -12.94 13.04
C ASN A 463 20.64 -11.80 12.23
N ASP A 464 21.31 -12.12 11.12
CA ASP A 464 21.98 -11.12 10.28
C ASP A 464 20.98 -10.20 9.58
N LEU A 465 19.82 -10.70 9.17
CA LEU A 465 18.73 -9.89 8.62
C LEU A 465 18.16 -8.94 9.67
N VAL A 466 17.98 -9.42 10.90
CA VAL A 466 17.45 -8.63 12.01
C VAL A 466 18.41 -7.48 12.33
N ASP A 467 19.71 -7.74 12.36
CA ASP A 467 20.71 -6.72 12.67
C ASP A 467 20.93 -5.74 11.50
N SER A 468 20.75 -6.19 10.26
CA SER A 468 20.78 -5.33 9.07
C SER A 468 19.55 -4.41 8.95
N MET A 469 18.48 -4.69 9.69
CA MET A 469 17.25 -3.90 9.63
C MET A 469 17.31 -2.68 10.55
N ALA A 470 16.87 -1.53 10.01
CA ALA A 470 16.84 -0.23 10.70
C ALA A 470 18.18 0.09 11.40
N PRO A 471 19.27 0.29 10.64
CA PRO A 471 20.60 0.39 11.21
C PRO A 471 20.86 1.76 11.89
N THR A 472 19.97 2.74 11.67
CA THR A 472 19.95 4.00 12.41
C THR A 472 19.53 3.85 13.88
N VAL A 473 18.82 2.77 14.22
CA VAL A 473 18.33 2.51 15.58
C VAL A 473 19.21 1.45 16.25
N TYR A 474 19.79 1.82 17.38
CA TYR A 474 20.56 0.93 18.24
C TYR A 474 19.64 0.03 19.07
N GLY A 475 20.01 -1.25 19.23
CA GLY A 475 19.31 -2.19 20.09
C GLY A 475 17.96 -2.69 19.55
N HIS A 476 17.01 -2.93 20.48
CA HIS A 476 15.65 -3.44 20.23
C HIS A 476 15.56 -4.64 19.26
N ARG A 477 16.44 -5.64 19.42
CA ARG A 477 16.48 -6.83 18.54
C ARG A 477 15.14 -7.56 18.49
N VAL A 478 14.39 -7.61 19.59
CA VAL A 478 13.06 -8.23 19.66
C VAL A 478 12.05 -7.54 18.74
N ILE A 479 12.04 -6.20 18.74
CA ILE A 479 11.17 -5.41 17.85
C ILE A 479 11.62 -5.59 16.39
N LYS A 480 12.93 -5.58 16.14
CA LYS A 480 13.47 -5.84 14.79
C LYS A 480 13.08 -7.23 14.29
N LYS A 481 13.14 -8.28 15.12
CA LYS A 481 12.61 -9.61 14.79
C LYS A 481 11.13 -9.55 14.41
N GLY A 482 10.28 -8.95 15.25
CA GLY A 482 8.87 -8.81 14.95
C GLY A 482 8.59 -8.06 13.64
N LEU A 483 9.26 -6.93 13.42
CA LEU A 483 9.12 -6.11 12.22
C LEU A 483 9.59 -6.83 10.94
N LEU A 484 10.60 -7.71 11.03
CA LEU A 484 10.99 -8.57 9.91
C LEU A 484 9.89 -9.58 9.58
N LEU A 485 9.31 -10.24 10.60
CA LEU A 485 8.21 -11.19 10.44
C LEU A 485 6.96 -10.51 9.85
N GLN A 486 6.72 -9.25 10.19
CA GLN A 486 5.65 -8.43 9.60
C GLN A 486 5.80 -8.25 8.08
N LEU A 487 7.04 -8.07 7.60
CA LEU A 487 7.32 -7.87 6.18
C LEU A 487 7.16 -9.16 5.37
N LEU A 488 7.44 -10.31 5.98
CA LEU A 488 7.31 -11.63 5.36
C LEU A 488 5.87 -12.14 5.34
N SER A 489 5.09 -11.81 6.39
CA SER A 489 3.69 -12.20 6.58
C SER A 489 3.46 -13.73 6.57
N GLY A 490 2.33 -14.19 7.11
CA GLY A 490 1.94 -15.61 7.10
C GLY A 490 1.34 -16.05 5.76
N VAL A 491 0.74 -17.23 5.73
CA VAL A 491 0.05 -17.75 4.53
C VAL A 491 -1.44 -17.43 4.61
N HIS A 492 -1.98 -16.75 3.59
CA HIS A 492 -3.42 -16.61 3.45
C HIS A 492 -4.01 -17.94 2.98
N LYS A 493 -4.96 -18.49 3.74
CA LYS A 493 -5.58 -19.79 3.45
C LYS A 493 -7.07 -19.61 3.22
N THR A 494 -7.61 -20.32 2.24
CA THR A 494 -9.05 -20.45 2.03
C THR A 494 -9.49 -21.79 2.60
N THR A 495 -10.53 -21.81 3.43
CA THR A 495 -11.11 -23.07 3.90
C THR A 495 -11.94 -23.71 2.79
N ALA A 496 -12.22 -25.02 2.91
CA ALA A 496 -13.07 -25.74 1.96
C ALA A 496 -14.51 -25.17 1.85
N GLU A 497 -14.94 -24.36 2.83
CA GLU A 497 -16.23 -23.66 2.83
C GLU A 497 -16.16 -22.24 2.23
N GLY A 498 -15.00 -21.84 1.70
CA GLY A 498 -14.80 -20.53 1.05
C GLY A 498 -14.55 -19.36 2.01
N MET A 499 -14.33 -19.62 3.30
CA MET A 499 -13.97 -18.57 4.26
C MET A 499 -12.46 -18.28 4.17
N GLN A 500 -12.09 -17.01 4.05
CA GLN A 500 -10.70 -16.58 4.00
C GLN A 500 -10.15 -16.43 5.43
N LEU A 501 -9.07 -17.15 5.74
CA LEU A 501 -8.30 -16.98 6.96
C LEU A 501 -7.20 -15.95 6.71
N ARG A 502 -7.10 -14.98 7.61
CA ARG A 502 -6.07 -13.96 7.60
C ARG A 502 -4.69 -14.60 7.77
N GLY A 503 -3.73 -14.22 6.90
CA GLY A 503 -2.31 -14.58 6.98
C GLY A 503 -1.43 -13.48 7.55
N ASP A 504 -1.90 -12.22 7.53
CA ASP A 504 -1.12 -11.06 7.96
C ASP A 504 -0.92 -11.00 9.48
N ILE A 505 0.27 -10.57 9.89
CA ILE A 505 0.62 -10.31 11.28
C ILE A 505 0.30 -8.84 11.58
N ASN A 506 -0.10 -8.52 12.81
CA ASN A 506 -0.29 -7.14 13.27
C ASN A 506 0.58 -6.87 14.49
N ILE A 507 1.29 -5.74 14.50
CA ILE A 507 2.23 -5.38 15.56
C ILE A 507 1.84 -4.03 16.16
N CYS A 508 1.82 -3.97 17.48
CA CYS A 508 1.70 -2.71 18.22
C CYS A 508 2.98 -2.47 19.04
N ILE A 509 3.57 -1.30 18.88
CA ILE A 509 4.71 -0.84 19.68
C ILE A 509 4.20 0.23 20.65
N VAL A 510 4.29 -0.06 21.94
CA VAL A 510 3.98 0.84 23.04
C VAL A 510 5.25 1.18 23.79
N GLY A 511 5.31 2.34 24.41
CA GLY A 511 6.46 2.68 25.24
C GLY A 511 6.53 4.17 25.55
N ASP A 512 7.60 4.57 26.21
CA ASP A 512 7.81 5.95 26.60
C ASP A 512 8.12 6.86 25.40
N PRO A 513 7.95 8.19 25.51
CA PRO A 513 8.42 9.14 24.50
C PRO A 513 9.93 8.99 24.31
N SER A 514 10.42 9.39 23.12
CA SER A 514 11.84 9.35 22.76
C SER A 514 12.45 7.96 22.50
N THR A 515 11.69 6.86 22.61
CA THR A 515 12.18 5.49 22.37
C THR A 515 12.28 5.10 20.88
N SER A 516 12.57 6.05 19.97
CA SER A 516 12.74 5.84 18.52
C SER A 516 11.56 5.24 17.72
N LYS A 517 10.38 4.99 18.33
CA LYS A 517 9.24 4.31 17.68
C LYS A 517 8.85 4.87 16.31
N SER A 518 8.67 6.19 16.20
CA SER A 518 8.29 6.82 14.93
C SER A 518 9.38 6.66 13.85
N GLN A 519 10.64 6.40 14.22
CA GLN A 519 11.69 6.07 13.24
C GLN A 519 11.50 4.68 12.66
N PHE A 520 11.08 3.68 13.45
CA PHE A 520 10.74 2.36 12.91
C PHE A 520 9.59 2.45 11.89
N LEU A 521 8.54 3.22 12.20
CA LEU A 521 7.41 3.41 11.29
C LEU A 521 7.86 4.08 9.98
N LYS A 522 8.64 5.17 10.07
CA LYS A 522 9.15 5.88 8.88
C LYS A 522 10.08 5.00 8.05
N TYR A 523 10.95 4.23 8.70
CA TYR A 523 11.84 3.29 8.03
C TYR A 523 11.05 2.25 7.25
N ILE A 524 10.06 1.60 7.88
CA ILE A 524 9.22 0.59 7.21
C ILE A 524 8.43 1.19 6.06
N CYS A 525 7.89 2.40 6.21
CA CYS A 525 7.19 3.08 5.12
C CYS A 525 8.10 3.40 3.92
N SER A 526 9.39 3.64 4.16
CA SER A 526 10.39 3.82 3.09
C SER A 526 10.90 2.50 2.51
N PHE A 527 10.91 1.44 3.33
CA PHE A 527 11.47 0.14 2.97
C PHE A 527 10.47 -0.74 2.22
N ALA A 528 9.22 -0.78 2.67
CA ALA A 528 8.20 -1.67 2.11
C ALA A 528 7.50 -1.02 0.90
N PRO A 529 7.43 -1.71 -0.26
CA PRO A 529 6.62 -1.24 -1.38
C PRO A 529 5.15 -1.27 -0.97
N ARG A 530 4.41 -0.18 -1.25
CA ARG A 530 2.99 0.00 -0.90
C ARG A 530 2.71 0.21 0.60
N ALA A 531 3.67 0.72 1.37
CA ALA A 531 3.40 1.17 2.72
C ALA A 531 2.89 2.62 2.78
N VAL A 532 1.94 2.88 3.69
CA VAL A 532 1.37 4.22 3.92
C VAL A 532 1.60 4.61 5.36
N TYR A 533 2.19 5.79 5.58
CA TYR A 533 2.33 6.39 6.90
C TYR A 533 1.15 7.32 7.17
N THR A 534 0.47 7.11 8.27
CA THR A 534 -0.62 7.97 8.74
C THR A 534 -0.47 8.31 10.21
N SER A 535 -0.93 9.49 10.62
CA SER A 535 -1.04 9.87 12.03
C SER A 535 -2.48 9.69 12.47
N GLY A 536 -2.70 8.96 13.56
CA GLY A 536 -4.02 8.68 14.10
C GLY A 536 -4.84 9.93 14.42
N LYS A 537 -4.18 11.03 14.80
CA LYS A 537 -4.87 12.30 15.09
C LYS A 537 -5.31 13.07 13.84
N ALA A 538 -4.53 12.97 12.76
CA ALA A 538 -4.82 13.67 11.51
C ALA A 538 -5.76 12.87 10.59
N SER A 539 -5.83 11.56 10.83
CA SER A 539 -6.67 10.63 10.08
C SER A 539 -8.05 10.52 10.72
N SER A 540 -9.10 10.64 9.91
CA SER A 540 -10.48 10.30 10.31
C SER A 540 -10.87 8.91 9.79
N ALA A 541 -11.97 8.32 10.27
CA ALA A 541 -12.50 7.05 9.76
C ALA A 541 -12.65 7.05 8.24
N ALA A 542 -13.10 8.17 7.66
CA ALA A 542 -13.26 8.33 6.22
C ALA A 542 -11.92 8.36 5.48
N GLY A 543 -10.88 8.94 6.09
CA GLY A 543 -9.52 8.96 5.54
C GLY A 543 -8.79 7.61 5.68
N LEU A 544 -9.13 6.80 6.69
CA LEU A 544 -8.55 5.47 6.90
C LEU A 544 -9.22 4.39 6.03
N THR A 545 -10.55 4.40 5.94
CA THR A 545 -11.32 3.38 5.23
C THR A 545 -11.58 3.77 3.78
N ALA A 546 -12.81 4.11 3.43
CA ALA A 546 -13.15 4.74 2.16
C ALA A 546 -14.21 5.82 2.38
N ALA A 547 -14.14 6.87 1.59
CA ALA A 547 -15.09 7.96 1.60
C ALA A 547 -16.00 7.88 0.37
N VAL A 548 -17.29 8.17 0.53
CA VAL A 548 -18.21 8.32 -0.61
C VAL A 548 -18.29 9.81 -0.92
N VAL A 549 -17.75 10.21 -2.07
CA VAL A 549 -17.66 11.60 -2.53
C VAL A 549 -18.48 11.77 -3.79
N LYS A 550 -19.25 12.86 -3.84
CA LYS A 550 -20.01 13.23 -5.04
C LYS A 550 -19.07 13.86 -6.07
N ASP A 551 -19.04 13.31 -7.27
CA ASP A 551 -18.26 13.89 -8.38
C ASP A 551 -18.96 15.14 -8.93
N GLU A 552 -18.20 16.21 -9.15
CA GLU A 552 -18.72 17.52 -9.57
C GLU A 552 -19.10 17.55 -11.06
N GLU A 553 -18.45 16.72 -11.89
CA GLU A 553 -18.73 16.65 -13.33
C GLU A 553 -19.96 15.80 -13.64
N THR A 554 -20.10 14.66 -12.97
CA THR A 554 -21.17 13.69 -13.24
C THR A 554 -22.36 13.82 -12.29
N GLY A 555 -22.14 14.34 -11.08
CA GLY A 555 -23.14 14.39 -10.02
C GLY A 555 -23.38 13.06 -9.31
N ASP A 556 -22.63 12.01 -9.67
CA ASP A 556 -22.77 10.68 -9.09
C ASP A 556 -21.92 10.52 -7.83
N PHE A 557 -22.33 9.59 -6.96
CA PHE A 557 -21.54 9.22 -5.78
C PHE A 557 -20.46 8.23 -6.19
N THR A 558 -19.20 8.60 -5.98
CA THR A 558 -18.02 7.77 -6.26
C THR A 558 -17.31 7.41 -4.96
N ILE A 559 -16.63 6.27 -4.94
CA ILE A 559 -15.83 5.83 -3.79
C ILE A 559 -14.41 6.38 -3.95
N GLU A 560 -13.91 7.01 -2.91
CA GLU A 560 -12.52 7.41 -2.76
C GLU A 560 -11.84 6.47 -1.77
N ALA A 561 -10.76 5.83 -2.23
CA ALA A 561 -9.96 4.93 -1.42
C ALA A 561 -9.20 5.72 -0.32
N GLY A 562 -9.35 5.28 0.94
CA GLY A 562 -8.56 5.79 2.05
C GLY A 562 -7.24 5.04 2.23
N ALA A 563 -6.52 5.36 3.31
CA ALA A 563 -5.17 4.89 3.56
C ALA A 563 -5.04 3.35 3.64
N LEU A 564 -6.01 2.66 4.25
CA LEU A 564 -5.99 1.19 4.34
C LEU A 564 -6.17 0.54 2.97
N MET A 565 -7.03 1.09 2.12
CA MET A 565 -7.23 0.56 0.77
C MET A 565 -6.02 0.79 -0.13
N LEU A 566 -5.38 1.97 -0.01
CA LEU A 566 -4.15 2.30 -0.74
C LEU A 566 -2.98 1.39 -0.33
N ALA A 567 -3.02 0.86 0.89
CA ALA A 567 -2.00 -0.02 1.45
C ALA A 567 -2.26 -1.53 1.21
N ASP A 568 -3.21 -1.93 0.34
CA ASP A 568 -3.52 -3.36 0.06
C ASP A 568 -2.24 -4.16 -0.29
N ASN A 569 -2.12 -5.36 0.30
CA ASN A 569 -0.94 -6.24 0.31
C ASN A 569 0.37 -5.62 0.85
N GLY A 570 0.27 -4.51 1.57
CA GLY A 570 1.37 -3.79 2.19
C GLY A 570 1.14 -3.53 3.68
N ILE A 571 1.89 -2.55 4.21
CA ILE A 571 1.85 -2.18 5.64
C ILE A 571 1.24 -0.79 5.79
N CYS A 572 0.20 -0.69 6.62
CA CYS A 572 -0.34 0.59 7.08
C CYS A 572 0.28 0.93 8.43
N ALA A 573 1.13 1.96 8.48
CA ALA A 573 1.73 2.45 9.70
C ALA A 573 0.87 3.58 10.29
N ILE A 574 0.45 3.42 11.54
CA ILE A 574 -0.36 4.38 12.27
C ILE A 574 0.42 4.85 13.50
N ASP A 575 0.78 6.14 13.52
CA ASP A 575 1.39 6.79 14.68
C ASP A 575 0.33 7.39 15.60
N GLU A 576 0.64 7.52 16.90
CA GLU A 576 -0.28 8.03 17.93
C GLU A 576 -1.65 7.32 17.95
N PHE A 577 -1.65 6.00 17.89
CA PHE A 577 -2.87 5.20 17.85
C PHE A 577 -3.78 5.43 19.08
N ASP A 578 -3.19 5.76 20.24
CA ASP A 578 -3.92 6.10 21.47
C ASP A 578 -4.70 7.43 21.40
N LYS A 579 -4.33 8.32 20.46
CA LYS A 579 -4.97 9.63 20.25
C LYS A 579 -6.09 9.60 19.22
N MET A 580 -6.35 8.43 18.63
CA MET A 580 -7.47 8.25 17.70
C MET A 580 -8.82 8.27 18.43
N ASP A 581 -9.82 8.84 17.78
CA ASP A 581 -11.20 8.78 18.26
C ASP A 581 -11.74 7.34 18.20
N ILE A 582 -12.59 6.99 19.15
CA ILE A 582 -13.17 5.64 19.27
C ILE A 582 -13.98 5.28 18.02
N ALA A 583 -14.62 6.26 17.37
CA ALA A 583 -15.37 6.04 16.13
C ALA A 583 -14.46 5.56 14.98
N ASP A 584 -13.23 6.08 14.92
CA ASP A 584 -12.24 5.73 13.91
C ASP A 584 -11.60 4.38 14.20
N GLN A 585 -11.39 4.07 15.49
CA GLN A 585 -10.96 2.75 15.94
C GLN A 585 -11.98 1.65 15.57
N VAL A 586 -13.28 1.95 15.64
CA VAL A 586 -14.33 1.00 15.25
C VAL A 586 -14.28 0.66 13.77
N ALA A 587 -13.93 1.61 12.91
CA ALA A 587 -13.83 1.38 11.47
C ALA A 587 -12.69 0.40 11.11
N ILE A 588 -11.62 0.35 11.91
CA ILE A 588 -10.48 -0.55 11.71
C ILE A 588 -10.80 -1.99 12.14
N HIS A 589 -11.78 -2.19 13.03
CA HIS A 589 -12.11 -3.51 13.56
C HIS A 589 -12.48 -4.54 12.50
N GLU A 590 -13.18 -4.11 11.46
CA GLU A 590 -13.58 -4.94 10.33
C GLU A 590 -12.37 -5.32 9.48
N ALA A 591 -11.57 -4.32 9.11
CA ALA A 591 -10.37 -4.48 8.30
C ALA A 591 -9.34 -5.43 8.95
N MET A 592 -9.12 -5.35 10.28
CA MET A 592 -8.15 -6.21 10.98
C MET A 592 -8.56 -7.69 11.07
N GLU A 593 -9.86 -7.97 11.11
CA GLU A 593 -10.36 -9.34 11.29
C GLU A 593 -10.66 -10.01 9.95
N GLN A 594 -11.44 -9.32 9.10
CA GLN A 594 -11.98 -9.88 7.87
C GLN A 594 -11.15 -9.51 6.64
N GLN A 595 -10.14 -8.65 6.78
CA GLN A 595 -9.32 -8.11 5.67
C GLN A 595 -10.16 -7.49 4.55
N THR A 596 -11.38 -7.07 4.87
CA THR A 596 -12.36 -6.47 3.99
C THR A 596 -13.08 -5.36 4.75
N ILE A 597 -13.57 -4.37 4.01
CA ILE A 597 -14.31 -3.22 4.54
C ILE A 597 -15.61 -3.14 3.76
N SER A 598 -16.73 -3.27 4.46
CA SER A 598 -18.06 -3.09 3.89
C SER A 598 -18.54 -1.66 4.10
N ILE A 599 -19.01 -1.03 3.02
CA ILE A 599 -19.53 0.33 3.04
C ILE A 599 -20.94 0.30 2.48
N ALA A 600 -21.90 0.74 3.29
CA ALA A 600 -23.30 0.94 2.92
C ALA A 600 -23.68 2.42 3.12
N LYS A 601 -23.29 3.29 2.18
CA LYS A 601 -23.52 4.75 2.25
C LYS A 601 -23.99 5.29 0.90
N ALA A 602 -24.88 6.29 0.94
CA ALA A 602 -25.40 6.99 -0.24
C ALA A 602 -25.99 6.06 -1.34
N GLY A 603 -26.57 4.92 -0.95
CA GLY A 603 -27.14 3.94 -1.87
C GLY A 603 -26.13 2.96 -2.48
N ILE A 604 -24.85 3.09 -2.16
CA ILE A 604 -23.80 2.16 -2.58
C ILE A 604 -23.56 1.16 -1.46
N GLN A 605 -23.78 -0.12 -1.75
CA GLN A 605 -23.38 -1.24 -0.91
C GLN A 605 -22.22 -1.94 -1.61
N ALA A 606 -21.00 -1.68 -1.14
CA ALA A 606 -19.78 -2.26 -1.71
C ALA A 606 -18.91 -2.84 -0.60
N THR A 607 -18.28 -3.98 -0.89
CA THR A 607 -17.26 -4.61 -0.04
C THR A 607 -15.91 -4.45 -0.75
N LEU A 608 -14.97 -3.80 -0.08
CA LEU A 608 -13.65 -3.50 -0.62
C LEU A 608 -12.62 -4.31 0.15
N ASN A 609 -11.66 -4.91 -0.55
CA ASN A 609 -10.61 -5.70 0.09
C ASN A 609 -9.55 -4.77 0.67
N ALA A 610 -9.10 -5.07 1.89
CA ALA A 610 -8.07 -4.33 2.61
C ALA A 610 -7.14 -5.34 3.30
N ARG A 611 -6.37 -6.08 2.49
CA ARG A 611 -5.39 -7.07 2.98
C ARG A 611 -4.14 -6.33 3.40
N THR A 612 -4.22 -5.69 4.56
CA THR A 612 -3.13 -4.85 5.06
C THR A 612 -2.69 -5.30 6.43
N SER A 613 -1.37 -5.37 6.56
CA SER A 613 -0.68 -5.54 7.83
C SER A 613 -0.66 -4.20 8.57
N ILE A 614 -1.13 -4.14 9.82
CA ILE A 614 -1.15 -2.89 10.62
C ILE A 614 0.05 -2.84 11.55
N LEU A 615 0.80 -1.74 11.46
CA LEU A 615 1.84 -1.37 12.42
C LEU A 615 1.37 -0.14 13.21
N ALA A 616 1.12 -0.31 14.50
CA ALA A 616 0.67 0.78 15.37
C ALA A 616 1.78 1.22 16.33
N ALA A 617 1.96 2.52 16.49
CA ALA A 617 2.71 3.10 17.60
C ALA A 617 1.75 3.80 18.56
N ALA A 618 1.86 3.51 19.85
CA ALA A 618 1.07 4.14 20.89
C ALA A 618 1.95 4.58 22.06
N ASN A 619 1.50 5.62 22.76
CA ASN A 619 2.13 6.07 23.99
C ASN A 619 1.25 5.72 25.20
N PRO A 620 1.84 5.42 26.37
CA PRO A 620 1.07 5.20 27.59
C PRO A 620 0.35 6.49 28.01
N VAL A 621 -0.79 6.36 28.68
CA VAL A 621 -1.69 7.49 29.00
C VAL A 621 -0.99 8.58 29.82
N GLY A 622 -0.12 8.19 30.75
CA GLY A 622 0.66 9.10 31.60
C GLY A 622 1.94 9.63 30.97
N GLY A 623 2.19 9.34 29.69
CA GLY A 623 3.46 9.62 29.03
C GLY A 623 4.58 8.64 29.43
N ARG A 624 4.58 8.14 30.65
CA ARG A 624 5.45 7.02 31.08
C ARG A 624 4.66 5.79 31.47
N TYR A 625 5.25 4.62 31.26
CA TYR A 625 4.65 3.36 31.67
C TYR A 625 4.79 3.12 33.17
N ASN A 626 3.65 3.01 33.87
CA ASN A 626 3.63 2.71 35.30
C ASN A 626 3.57 1.19 35.51
N ARG A 627 4.66 0.58 36.01
CA ARG A 627 4.73 -0.85 36.33
C ARG A 627 3.66 -1.32 37.34
N LYS A 628 3.22 -0.42 38.23
CA LYS A 628 2.24 -0.69 39.29
C LYS A 628 0.80 -0.86 38.81
N THR A 629 0.47 -0.30 37.65
CA THR A 629 -0.87 -0.37 37.07
C THR A 629 -0.90 -1.42 35.98
N THR A 630 -2.08 -2.02 35.79
CA THR A 630 -2.28 -3.05 34.77
C THR A 630 -2.05 -2.48 33.37
N LEU A 631 -1.56 -3.31 32.44
CA LEU A 631 -1.29 -2.93 31.05
C LEU A 631 -2.52 -2.28 30.37
N ARG A 632 -3.72 -2.75 30.68
CA ARG A 632 -5.00 -2.23 30.17
C ARG A 632 -5.34 -0.86 30.75
N ALA A 633 -4.94 -0.55 31.98
CA ALA A 633 -5.12 0.79 32.54
C ALA A 633 -4.04 1.77 32.03
N ASN A 634 -2.85 1.27 31.73
CA ASN A 634 -1.75 2.04 31.16
C ASN A 634 -2.01 2.49 29.72
N ILE A 635 -2.88 1.79 29.01
CA ILE A 635 -3.14 2.00 27.59
C ILE A 635 -4.63 2.27 27.36
N ASN A 636 -4.94 3.39 26.72
CA ASN A 636 -6.32 3.78 26.40
C ASN A 636 -6.85 3.06 25.13
N MET A 637 -6.89 1.72 25.14
CA MET A 637 -7.41 0.91 24.04
C MET A 637 -8.46 -0.10 24.52
N SER A 638 -9.37 -0.47 23.61
CA SER A 638 -10.40 -1.45 23.90
C SER A 638 -9.85 -2.89 23.82
N ALA A 639 -10.34 -3.78 24.69
CA ALA A 639 -9.92 -5.19 24.73
C ALA A 639 -10.05 -5.94 23.37
N PRO A 640 -11.08 -5.68 22.53
CA PRO A 640 -11.18 -6.32 21.22
C PRO A 640 -10.04 -5.95 20.25
N ILE A 641 -9.50 -4.73 20.31
CA ILE A 641 -8.34 -4.30 19.50
C ILE A 641 -7.08 -4.98 20.01
N MET A 642 -6.90 -4.96 21.32
CA MET A 642 -5.72 -5.51 21.98
C MET A 642 -5.52 -6.99 21.63
N SER A 643 -6.61 -7.77 21.57
CA SER A 643 -6.56 -9.19 21.18
C SER A 643 -6.36 -9.43 19.67
N ARG A 644 -6.46 -8.41 18.81
CA ARG A 644 -6.28 -8.51 17.33
C ARG A 644 -4.88 -8.12 16.87
N PHE A 645 -4.11 -7.49 17.75
CA PHE A 645 -2.68 -7.39 17.59
C PHE A 645 -2.08 -8.74 17.99
N ASP A 646 -1.26 -9.28 17.09
CA ASP A 646 -0.60 -10.57 17.28
C ASP A 646 0.62 -10.40 18.20
N LEU A 647 1.33 -9.26 18.06
CA LEU A 647 2.48 -8.91 18.88
C LEU A 647 2.30 -7.55 19.53
N PHE A 648 2.69 -7.48 20.80
CA PHE A 648 2.61 -6.29 21.62
C PHE A 648 3.98 -6.00 22.23
N PHE A 649 4.71 -5.03 21.70
CA PHE A 649 6.02 -4.68 22.24
C PHE A 649 5.89 -3.46 23.14
N VAL A 650 6.09 -3.65 24.44
CA VAL A 650 6.17 -2.54 25.40
C VAL A 650 7.64 -2.22 25.65
N VAL A 651 8.06 -1.05 25.18
CA VAL A 651 9.41 -0.52 25.37
C VAL A 651 9.42 0.38 26.60
N LEU A 652 10.15 -0.05 27.61
CA LEU A 652 10.43 0.76 28.80
C LEU A 652 11.73 1.53 28.59
N ASP A 653 11.74 2.78 29.04
CA ASP A 653 12.92 3.65 29.07
C ASP A 653 13.54 3.53 30.47
N GLU A 654 14.53 2.65 30.62
CA GLU A 654 15.25 2.44 31.87
C GLU A 654 16.61 3.17 31.82
N CYS A 655 16.89 3.99 32.83
CA CYS A 655 18.15 4.73 32.91
C CYS A 655 19.30 3.78 33.28
N ASN A 656 20.02 3.29 32.28
CA ASN A 656 21.19 2.43 32.45
C ASN A 656 22.42 3.08 31.79
N GLU A 657 23.44 3.39 32.59
CA GLU A 657 24.64 4.10 32.15
C GLU A 657 25.37 3.39 31.01
N ALA A 658 25.42 2.05 31.00
CA ALA A 658 26.09 1.29 29.95
C ALA A 658 25.32 1.36 28.61
N VAL A 659 23.99 1.22 28.66
CA VAL A 659 23.13 1.29 27.48
C VAL A 659 23.10 2.72 26.91
N ASP A 660 22.98 3.71 27.79
CA ASP A 660 22.97 5.13 27.43
C ASP A 660 24.30 5.56 26.82
N ARG A 661 25.43 5.04 27.34
CA ARG A 661 26.75 5.28 26.76
C ARG A 661 26.83 4.75 25.33
N ASN A 662 26.44 3.49 25.11
CA ASN A 662 26.47 2.88 23.77
C ASN A 662 25.50 3.59 22.81
N LEU A 663 24.32 3.98 23.31
CA LEU A 663 23.35 4.76 22.56
C LEU A 663 23.92 6.13 22.16
N ALA A 664 24.58 6.83 23.08
CA ALA A 664 25.21 8.11 22.83
C ALA A 664 26.36 7.99 21.82
N GLU A 665 27.22 6.99 21.96
CA GLU A 665 28.30 6.70 21.01
C GLU A 665 27.73 6.41 19.60
N HIS A 666 26.64 5.65 19.51
CA HIS A 666 25.95 5.37 18.24
C HIS A 666 25.36 6.63 17.61
N ILE A 667 24.62 7.44 18.38
CA ILE A 667 24.02 8.70 17.90
C ILE A 667 25.11 9.66 17.42
N VAL A 668 26.19 9.81 18.19
CA VAL A 668 27.33 10.65 17.82
C VAL A 668 27.99 10.14 16.54
N GLY A 669 28.18 8.82 16.41
CA GLY A 669 28.71 8.18 15.20
C GLY A 669 27.88 8.51 13.96
N ILE A 670 26.55 8.38 14.05
CA ILE A 670 25.62 8.74 12.97
C ILE A 670 25.75 10.23 12.60
N HIS A 671 25.82 11.12 13.59
CA HIS A 671 25.93 12.56 13.32
C HIS A 671 27.28 12.98 12.72
N GLN A 672 28.38 12.29 13.08
CA GLN A 672 29.73 12.62 12.60
C GLN A 672 30.00 12.08 11.19
N LEU A 673 29.68 10.81 10.93
CA LEU A 673 30.06 10.09 9.73
C LEU A 673 28.91 9.93 8.72
N ARG A 674 27.69 10.34 9.10
CA ARG A 674 26.45 10.21 8.30
C ARG A 674 26.31 8.78 7.76
N ASP A 675 26.36 8.62 6.44
CA ASP A 675 26.10 7.36 5.74
C ASP A 675 27.27 6.37 5.88
N ALA A 676 28.49 6.84 6.23
CA ALA A 676 29.68 5.98 6.37
C ALA A 676 29.79 5.29 7.74
N ALA A 677 28.97 5.66 8.74
CA ALA A 677 28.92 4.98 10.03
C ALA A 677 28.06 3.72 10.02
N ILE A 678 27.29 3.50 8.96
CA ILE A 678 26.14 2.60 8.96
C ILE A 678 26.16 1.73 7.69
N GLU A 679 27.20 0.91 7.52
CA GLU A 679 27.20 -0.15 6.52
C GLU A 679 26.71 -1.45 7.17
N PRO A 680 25.41 -1.80 7.03
CA PRO A 680 24.93 -3.12 7.42
C PRO A 680 25.56 -4.21 6.55
N ILE A 681 25.55 -5.45 7.04
CA ILE A 681 26.05 -6.64 6.34
C ILE A 681 25.34 -6.77 4.98
N TYR A 682 24.03 -6.50 4.94
CA TYR A 682 23.22 -6.53 3.73
C TYR A 682 22.70 -5.15 3.36
N THR A 683 22.80 -4.84 2.07
CA THR A 683 22.20 -3.62 1.52
C THR A 683 20.67 -3.70 1.55
N THR A 684 20.00 -2.55 1.60
CA THR A 684 18.53 -2.48 1.65
C THR A 684 17.86 -3.12 0.41
N ASP A 685 18.51 -3.03 -0.76
CA ASP A 685 18.02 -3.61 -2.01
C ASP A 685 18.12 -5.14 -2.00
N GLN A 686 19.24 -5.70 -1.52
CA GLN A 686 19.37 -7.14 -1.29
C GLN A 686 18.31 -7.66 -0.31
N LEU A 687 18.06 -6.92 0.78
CA LEU A 687 17.04 -7.27 1.77
C LEU A 687 15.63 -7.27 1.14
N GLN A 688 15.29 -6.26 0.33
CA GLN A 688 14.01 -6.21 -0.38
C GLN A 688 13.82 -7.36 -1.38
N ARG A 689 14.88 -7.75 -2.10
CA ARG A 689 14.85 -8.90 -3.01
C ARG A 689 14.70 -10.21 -2.24
N TYR A 690 15.43 -10.36 -1.14
CA TYR A 690 15.32 -11.53 -0.28
C TYR A 690 13.92 -11.70 0.29
N ILE A 691 13.31 -10.64 0.84
CA ILE A 691 11.94 -10.68 1.35
C ILE A 691 10.94 -11.07 0.25
N ARG A 692 11.12 -10.57 -0.98
CA ARG A 692 10.27 -10.92 -2.11
C ARG A 692 10.34 -12.40 -2.43
N TYR A 693 11.56 -12.93 -2.50
CA TYR A 693 11.80 -14.35 -2.71
C TYR A 693 11.19 -15.19 -1.57
N ALA A 694 11.43 -14.79 -0.32
CA ALA A 694 10.92 -15.46 0.87
C ALA A 694 9.37 -15.50 0.95
N ARG A 695 8.67 -14.48 0.41
CA ARG A 695 7.19 -14.43 0.38
C ARG A 695 6.56 -15.50 -0.54
N LEU A 696 7.33 -16.09 -1.46
CA LEU A 696 6.85 -17.13 -2.38
C LEU A 696 6.63 -18.47 -1.67
N PHE A 697 7.39 -18.74 -0.61
CA PHE A 697 7.28 -20.00 0.13
C PHE A 697 5.96 -20.07 0.90
N ARG A 698 5.33 -21.25 0.89
CA ARG A 698 4.10 -21.55 1.63
C ARG A 698 4.37 -22.74 2.56
N PRO A 699 4.95 -22.49 3.73
CA PRO A 699 5.42 -23.57 4.57
C PRO A 699 4.27 -24.35 5.22
N GLU A 700 4.50 -25.65 5.44
CA GLU A 700 3.56 -26.57 6.09
C GLU A 700 4.08 -27.06 7.45
N PHE A 701 3.15 -27.34 8.36
CA PHE A 701 3.50 -27.84 9.69
C PHE A 701 3.80 -29.34 9.66
N THR A 702 5.00 -29.69 10.12
CA THR A 702 5.35 -31.07 10.45
C THR A 702 4.47 -31.60 11.60
N PRO A 703 4.22 -32.91 11.67
CA PRO A 703 3.39 -33.48 12.74
C PRO A 703 3.96 -33.23 14.13
N GLU A 704 5.29 -33.28 14.28
CA GLU A 704 5.99 -33.00 15.55
C GLU A 704 5.79 -31.55 16.01
N ALA A 705 5.89 -30.59 15.09
CA ALA A 705 5.65 -29.18 15.40
C ALA A 705 4.21 -28.91 15.84
N LYS A 706 3.21 -29.65 15.32
CA LYS A 706 1.81 -29.51 15.72
C LYS A 706 1.58 -29.95 17.17
N GLU A 707 2.21 -31.04 17.60
CA GLU A 707 2.11 -31.52 18.98
C GLU A 707 2.73 -30.51 19.95
N LEU A 708 3.94 -30.01 19.64
CA LEU A 708 4.63 -29.01 20.44
C LEU A 708 3.86 -27.68 20.51
N LEU A 709 3.22 -27.26 19.42
CA LEU A 709 2.39 -26.05 19.38
C LEU A 709 1.18 -26.17 20.32
N VAL A 710 0.54 -27.34 20.39
CA VAL A 710 -0.58 -27.58 21.32
C VAL A 710 -0.10 -27.57 22.76
N GLU A 711 1.07 -28.15 23.04
CA GLU A 711 1.69 -28.12 24.36
C GLU A 711 2.01 -26.69 24.80
N LYS A 712 2.74 -25.93 23.97
CA LYS A 712 3.12 -24.54 24.25
C LYS A 712 1.91 -23.61 24.41
N TYR A 713 0.83 -23.85 23.66
CA TYR A 713 -0.41 -23.11 23.86
C TYR A 713 -1.12 -23.44 25.19
N LYS A 714 -1.06 -24.69 25.64
CA LYS A 714 -1.61 -25.06 26.96
C LYS A 714 -0.81 -24.41 28.08
N GLU A 715 0.52 -24.43 28.00
CA GLU A 715 1.45 -23.75 28.91
C GLU A 715 1.10 -22.25 29.01
N LEU A 716 1.03 -21.57 27.85
CA LEU A 716 0.69 -20.15 27.79
C LEU A 716 -0.65 -19.82 28.46
N ARG A 717 -1.64 -20.72 28.31
CA ARG A 717 -2.97 -20.54 28.92
C ARG A 717 -3.02 -20.90 30.40
N ALA A 718 -2.14 -21.79 30.86
CA ALA A 718 -1.99 -22.14 32.27
C ALA A 718 -1.33 -20.98 33.04
N ASP A 719 -0.30 -20.37 32.48
CA ASP A 719 0.35 -19.18 33.03
C ASP A 719 -0.66 -18.03 33.22
N ASP A 720 -1.60 -17.84 32.28
CA ASP A 720 -2.71 -16.88 32.40
C ASP A 720 -3.74 -17.26 33.48
N ALA A 721 -3.89 -18.55 33.78
CA ALA A 721 -4.80 -18.99 34.85
C ALA A 721 -4.18 -18.78 36.24
N GLN A 722 -2.85 -18.89 36.35
CA GLN A 722 -2.08 -18.77 37.60
C GLN A 722 -2.01 -17.33 38.14
N GLY A 723 -2.20 -16.31 37.28
CA GLY A 723 -2.10 -14.87 37.63
C GLY A 723 -3.16 -14.30 38.60
N GLY A 724 -3.90 -15.14 39.31
CA GLY A 724 -4.86 -14.76 40.34
C GLY A 724 -6.19 -14.22 39.80
N ILE A 725 -7.26 -14.49 40.54
CA ILE A 725 -8.62 -14.04 40.23
C ILE A 725 -8.68 -12.51 40.34
N GLY A 726 -8.49 -11.81 39.21
CA GLY A 726 -8.70 -10.37 39.07
C GLY A 726 -7.48 -9.50 38.77
N LYS A 727 -6.27 -10.07 38.65
CA LYS A 727 -5.05 -9.29 38.33
C LYS A 727 -4.57 -9.40 36.87
N ASN A 728 -5.06 -10.37 36.10
CA ASN A 728 -4.65 -10.50 34.70
C ASN A 728 -5.36 -9.49 33.79
N SER A 729 -4.54 -8.54 33.31
CA SER A 729 -4.95 -7.46 32.42
C SER A 729 -5.21 -7.90 30.98
N TYR A 730 -4.66 -9.04 30.57
CA TYR A 730 -4.63 -9.54 29.20
C TYR A 730 -5.09 -10.99 29.18
N ARG A 731 -6.23 -11.27 28.52
CA ARG A 731 -6.79 -12.63 28.44
C ARG A 731 -6.29 -13.30 27.17
N ILE A 732 -5.63 -14.45 27.31
CA ILE A 732 -5.16 -15.23 26.16
C ILE A 732 -6.35 -15.92 25.47
N THR A 733 -6.55 -15.61 24.19
CA THR A 733 -7.63 -16.16 23.36
C THR A 733 -7.07 -17.10 22.28
N VAL A 734 -7.96 -17.80 21.58
CA VAL A 734 -7.59 -18.63 20.41
C VAL A 734 -6.94 -17.81 19.30
N ARG A 735 -7.15 -16.48 19.25
CA ARG A 735 -6.45 -15.61 18.29
C ARG A 735 -4.95 -15.65 18.47
N GLN A 736 -4.47 -15.78 19.71
CA GLN A 736 -3.03 -15.88 20.00
C GLN A 736 -2.45 -17.21 19.49
N LEU A 737 -3.27 -18.27 19.41
CA LEU A 737 -2.89 -19.52 18.75
C LEU A 737 -2.75 -19.30 17.23
N GLU A 738 -3.68 -18.59 16.62
CA GLU A 738 -3.56 -18.21 15.20
C GLU A 738 -2.34 -17.31 14.95
N SER A 739 -2.04 -16.38 15.87
CA SER A 739 -0.83 -15.54 15.84
C SER A 739 0.43 -16.40 15.87
N MET A 740 0.49 -17.40 16.76
CA MET A 740 1.64 -18.31 16.87
C MET A 740 1.83 -19.13 15.59
N ILE A 741 0.73 -19.55 14.95
CA ILE A 741 0.77 -20.24 13.65
C ILE A 741 1.36 -19.33 12.58
N ARG A 742 0.86 -18.08 12.46
CA ARG A 742 1.36 -17.10 11.48
C ARG A 742 2.83 -16.73 11.71
N LEU A 743 3.23 -16.56 12.96
CA LEU A 743 4.62 -16.27 13.34
C LEU A 743 5.54 -17.44 12.97
N SER A 744 5.13 -18.68 13.25
CA SER A 744 5.91 -19.88 12.87
C SER A 744 6.03 -20.00 11.35
N GLU A 745 4.94 -19.75 10.61
CA GLU A 745 4.98 -19.69 9.13
C GLU A 745 5.92 -18.58 8.63
N ALA A 746 5.87 -17.39 9.23
CA ALA A 746 6.72 -16.26 8.85
C ALA A 746 8.20 -16.52 9.15
N ILE A 747 8.53 -17.18 10.26
CA ILE A 747 9.92 -17.59 10.59
C ILE A 747 10.41 -18.64 9.59
N ALA A 748 9.58 -19.61 9.22
CA ALA A 748 9.93 -20.60 8.20
C ALA A 748 10.21 -19.94 6.84
N LYS A 749 9.39 -18.96 6.44
CA LYS A 749 9.65 -18.13 5.25
C LYS A 749 10.95 -17.33 5.38
N ALA A 750 11.23 -16.76 6.55
CA ALA A 750 12.46 -16.01 6.81
C ALA A 750 13.72 -16.86 6.60
N ASN A 751 13.62 -18.17 6.84
CA ASN A 751 14.69 -19.14 6.66
C ASN A 751 14.63 -19.87 5.30
N CYS A 752 13.72 -19.48 4.40
CA CYS A 752 13.47 -20.15 3.11
C CYS A 752 13.28 -21.67 3.22
N ARG A 753 12.52 -22.13 4.23
CA ARG A 753 12.17 -23.56 4.40
C ARG A 753 10.69 -23.79 4.15
N ASP A 754 10.38 -24.89 3.46
CA ASP A 754 9.00 -25.34 3.21
C ASP A 754 8.37 -26.07 4.40
N ASP A 755 9.18 -26.64 5.30
CA ASP A 755 8.69 -27.36 6.47
C ASP A 755 8.98 -26.58 7.76
N ILE A 756 7.95 -26.47 8.61
CA ILE A 756 8.06 -25.83 9.93
C ILE A 756 8.57 -26.84 10.95
N THR A 757 9.77 -26.58 11.50
CA THR A 757 10.39 -27.39 12.54
C THR A 757 9.96 -26.96 13.95
N PRO A 758 10.05 -27.82 14.98
CA PRO A 758 9.68 -27.47 16.36
C PRO A 758 10.51 -26.30 16.94
N ASP A 759 11.75 -26.11 16.48
CA ASP A 759 12.60 -24.99 16.91
C ASP A 759 11.99 -23.63 16.55
N MET A 760 11.39 -23.53 15.35
CA MET A 760 10.72 -22.31 14.90
C MET A 760 9.49 -21.98 15.74
N VAL A 761 8.75 -23.01 16.16
CA VAL A 761 7.60 -22.85 17.06
C VAL A 761 8.06 -22.39 18.44
N THR A 762 9.18 -22.91 18.93
CA THR A 762 9.76 -22.50 20.22
C THR A 762 10.24 -21.05 20.17
N GLU A 763 10.86 -20.61 19.07
CA GLU A 763 11.23 -19.22 18.88
C GLU A 763 9.99 -18.30 18.76
N ALA A 764 8.96 -18.70 18.02
CA ALA A 764 7.69 -17.97 17.94
C ALA A 764 7.04 -17.81 19.32
N TYR A 765 7.05 -18.89 20.12
CA TYR A 765 6.56 -18.88 21.50
C TYR A 765 7.36 -17.92 22.38
N SER A 766 8.69 -17.97 22.31
CA SER A 766 9.57 -17.07 23.06
C SER A 766 9.31 -15.61 22.72
N LEU A 767 9.16 -15.28 21.44
CA LEU A 767 8.88 -13.92 20.98
C LEU A 767 7.50 -13.44 21.44
N LEU A 768 6.48 -14.31 21.44
CA LEU A 768 5.15 -14.00 21.95
C LEU A 768 5.15 -13.83 23.47
N ARG A 769 5.89 -14.65 24.22
CA ARG A 769 6.05 -14.53 25.68
C ARG A 769 6.76 -13.24 26.07
N GLN A 770 7.85 -12.89 25.39
CA GLN A 770 8.57 -11.62 25.58
C GLN A 770 7.70 -10.38 25.29
N SER A 771 6.66 -10.53 24.47
CA SER A 771 5.71 -9.45 24.18
C SER A 771 4.74 -9.18 25.35
N ILE A 772 4.46 -10.18 26.18
CA ILE A 772 3.57 -10.05 27.34
C ILE A 772 4.44 -9.74 28.56
N ILE A 773 4.60 -8.45 28.89
CA ILE A 773 5.29 -8.07 30.13
C ILE A 773 4.57 -8.70 31.32
N SER A 774 5.22 -9.67 31.97
CA SER A 774 4.91 -10.08 33.32
C SER A 774 5.07 -8.86 34.22
N VAL A 775 4.08 -8.60 35.07
CA VAL A 775 4.24 -7.61 36.13
C VAL A 775 5.32 -8.17 37.05
N GLU A 776 6.56 -7.71 36.86
CA GLU A 776 7.67 -8.02 37.76
C GLU A 776 7.24 -7.68 39.19
N HIS A 777 7.39 -8.64 40.09
CA HIS A 777 7.21 -8.40 41.51
C HIS A 777 8.37 -7.50 41.96
N ASP A 778 8.07 -6.49 42.79
CA ASP A 778 9.05 -5.49 43.24
C ASP A 778 10.33 -6.18 43.78
N ASP A 779 11.49 -5.60 43.49
CA ASP A 779 12.79 -6.07 43.98
C ASP A 779 12.77 -6.22 45.51
N VAL A 780 13.41 -7.28 45.96
CA VAL A 780 13.38 -7.68 47.36
C VAL A 780 14.43 -6.84 48.11
N GLU A 781 14.01 -5.72 48.70
CA GLU A 781 14.87 -4.91 49.55
C GLU A 781 15.23 -5.68 50.84
N PHE A 782 16.53 -5.68 51.19
CA PHE A 782 17.05 -6.18 52.46
C PHE A 782 17.31 -4.98 53.35
N ASP A 783 16.53 -4.85 54.43
CA ASP A 783 16.81 -3.88 55.48
C ASP A 783 17.92 -4.44 56.39
N ASP A 784 19.13 -3.91 56.24
CA ASP A 784 20.27 -4.14 57.15
C ASP A 784 20.16 -3.31 58.45
N ASP A 785 19.08 -2.56 58.65
CA ASP A 785 18.99 -1.49 59.66
C ASP A 785 18.70 -1.98 61.11
N ASP A 786 18.75 -3.28 61.42
CA ASP A 786 18.42 -3.77 62.78
C ASP A 786 19.54 -4.50 63.55
N ASP A 787 20.76 -4.64 63.01
CA ASP A 787 21.86 -5.34 63.71
C ASP A 787 23.23 -4.64 63.61
N THR A 788 23.29 -3.33 63.85
CA THR A 788 24.54 -2.77 64.42
C THR A 788 24.45 -2.87 65.94
N PRO A 789 25.37 -3.58 66.62
CA PRO A 789 25.43 -3.49 68.08
C PRO A 789 25.66 -2.02 68.42
N GLU A 790 24.78 -1.43 69.24
CA GLU A 790 24.85 -0.03 69.64
C GLU A 790 26.24 0.31 70.20
N ASP A 791 27.10 0.88 69.36
CA ASP A 791 28.40 1.40 69.77
C ASP A 791 28.18 2.56 70.74
N GLY A 792 28.43 2.30 72.03
CA GLY A 792 28.29 3.23 73.16
C GLY A 792 29.15 4.52 73.09
N GLU A 793 29.74 4.82 71.94
CA GLU A 793 30.49 6.02 71.64
C GLU A 793 29.60 7.15 71.10
N THR A 794 28.50 6.82 70.40
CA THR A 794 27.53 7.79 69.86
C THR A 794 26.68 8.44 70.97
N LEU A 795 26.23 7.66 71.95
CA LEU A 795 25.54 8.14 73.16
C LEU A 795 26.43 9.02 74.05
N ARG A 796 27.73 8.74 74.14
CA ARG A 796 28.70 9.59 74.88
C ARG A 796 28.93 10.93 74.19
N ARG A 797 28.93 10.96 72.87
CA ARG A 797 29.10 12.20 72.08
C ARG A 797 27.84 13.07 72.13
N ALA A 798 26.65 12.47 72.13
CA ALA A 798 25.38 13.18 72.31
C ALA A 798 25.23 13.76 73.73
N ALA A 799 25.69 13.04 74.76
CA ALA A 799 25.69 13.54 76.14
C ALA A 799 26.67 14.69 76.36
N ALA A 800 27.81 14.71 75.67
CA ALA A 800 28.79 15.80 75.74
C ALA A 800 28.33 17.06 74.99
N ALA A 801 27.57 16.91 73.90
CA ALA A 801 27.03 18.03 73.12
C ALA A 801 25.88 18.78 73.84
N ALA A 802 25.18 18.14 74.78
CA ALA A 802 24.09 18.74 75.55
C ALA A 802 24.58 19.63 76.72
N ALA A 803 25.88 19.63 77.05
CA ALA A 803 26.45 20.33 78.21
C ALA A 803 27.06 21.71 77.88
N GLY A 804 26.49 22.42 76.90
CA GLY A 804 27.06 23.62 76.26
C GLY A 804 27.71 24.68 77.16
N GLN A 805 28.94 25.06 76.80
CA GLN A 805 29.54 26.36 77.06
C GLN A 805 30.14 26.92 75.77
N SER A 806 29.87 28.20 75.54
CA SER A 806 29.96 28.99 74.32
C SER A 806 31.20 29.88 74.22
N ALA A 807 31.73 30.08 73.00
CA ALA A 807 32.40 31.29 72.48
C ALA A 807 32.51 31.13 70.93
N GLU A 808 31.84 31.91 70.07
CA GLU A 808 32.11 33.30 69.60
C GLU A 808 33.54 33.41 68.99
N GLU A 809 33.83 33.79 67.72
CA GLU A 809 33.27 34.76 66.75
C GLU A 809 33.63 34.39 65.27
N ASP A 810 32.87 34.93 64.32
CA ASP A 810 33.07 34.90 62.85
C ASP A 810 34.26 35.76 62.34
N ASP A 811 35.05 35.27 61.38
CA ASP A 811 35.41 35.99 60.12
C ASP A 811 36.05 35.04 59.06
N ALA A 812 36.03 35.47 57.80
CA ALA A 812 35.83 34.68 56.58
C ALA A 812 37.00 33.90 55.90
N MET A 813 36.59 32.83 55.19
CA MET A 813 36.96 32.33 53.83
C MET A 813 38.18 31.41 53.53
N VAL A 814 37.80 30.18 53.10
CA VAL A 814 38.29 29.32 51.98
C VAL A 814 39.58 28.49 52.17
N VAL A 815 39.44 27.16 52.30
CA VAL A 815 39.66 26.12 51.24
C VAL A 815 39.04 24.81 51.77
N ASP A 816 38.10 24.26 50.99
CA ASP A 816 37.27 23.09 51.30
C ASP A 816 37.97 21.79 50.89
N GLY A 817 37.92 20.77 51.74
CA GLY A 817 38.55 19.48 51.49
C GLY A 817 38.58 18.52 52.68
N GLU A 818 37.42 18.04 53.13
CA GLU A 818 37.32 16.76 53.87
C GLU A 818 36.12 15.93 53.36
N ASN A 819 36.41 14.67 53.03
CA ASN A 819 35.51 13.65 52.49
C ASN A 819 34.25 13.41 53.34
N PRO A 820 33.05 13.28 52.74
CA PRO A 820 31.94 12.61 53.40
C PRO A 820 32.12 11.09 53.34
N ALA A 821 31.99 10.43 54.49
CA ALA A 821 31.99 8.98 54.62
C ALA A 821 30.94 8.34 53.69
N GLU A 822 31.38 7.39 52.87
CA GLU A 822 30.56 6.60 51.95
C GLU A 822 29.46 5.84 52.72
N ARG A 823 28.20 6.15 52.40
CA ARG A 823 27.08 5.27 52.72
C ARG A 823 27.24 4.00 51.88
N ARG A 824 27.43 2.85 52.54
CA ARG A 824 27.45 1.54 51.84
C ARG A 824 26.15 1.40 51.03
N PRO A 825 26.22 0.98 49.75
CA PRO A 825 25.02 0.82 48.92
C PRO A 825 24.13 -0.28 49.50
N LYS A 826 22.83 0.00 49.64
CA LYS A 826 21.82 -1.00 50.00
C LYS A 826 21.81 -2.10 48.93
N GLN A 827 21.95 -3.36 49.33
CA GLN A 827 21.94 -4.49 48.40
C GLN A 827 20.48 -4.86 48.07
N ALA A 828 20.02 -4.49 46.86
CA ALA A 828 18.75 -4.94 46.30
C ALA A 828 19.00 -6.17 45.42
N ILE A 829 18.13 -7.19 45.53
CA ILE A 829 18.20 -8.42 44.73
C ILE A 829 16.93 -8.51 43.90
N SER A 830 17.06 -8.97 42.64
CA SER A 830 15.89 -9.29 41.82
C SER A 830 15.09 -10.44 42.43
N TYR A 831 13.77 -10.34 42.35
CA TYR A 831 12.87 -11.37 42.88
C TYR A 831 13.14 -12.74 42.25
N GLU A 832 13.49 -12.79 40.96
CA GLU A 832 13.82 -14.04 40.25
C GLU A 832 15.09 -14.71 40.82
N LYS A 833 16.17 -13.94 41.04
CA LYS A 833 17.39 -14.48 41.66
C LYS A 833 17.14 -14.92 43.10
N TYR A 834 16.29 -14.20 43.84
CA TYR A 834 15.86 -14.62 45.18
C TYR A 834 15.10 -15.96 45.16
N VAL A 835 14.18 -16.15 44.22
CA VAL A 835 13.41 -17.41 44.08
C VAL A 835 14.32 -18.57 43.63
N GLU A 836 15.22 -18.34 42.68
CA GLU A 836 16.20 -19.36 42.25
C GLU A 836 17.06 -19.83 43.42
N MET A 837 17.58 -18.89 44.22
CA MET A 837 18.34 -19.21 45.43
C MET A 837 17.51 -19.97 46.48
N VAL A 838 16.26 -19.55 46.69
CA VAL A 838 15.34 -20.24 47.60
C VAL A 838 15.08 -21.67 47.13
N ASN A 839 14.85 -21.87 45.83
CA ASN A 839 14.58 -23.19 45.26
C ASN A 839 15.78 -24.13 45.38
N LEU A 840 17.00 -23.65 45.09
CA LEU A 840 18.23 -24.43 45.29
C LEU A 840 18.43 -24.81 46.76
N PHE A 841 18.27 -23.86 47.69
CA PHE A 841 18.40 -24.13 49.12
C PHE A 841 17.36 -25.12 49.63
N VAL A 842 16.10 -24.98 49.22
CA VAL A 842 15.01 -25.89 49.63
C VAL A 842 15.19 -27.28 49.02
N GLN A 843 15.62 -27.37 47.76
CA GLN A 843 15.89 -28.66 47.11
C GLN A 843 17.00 -29.42 47.84
N HIS A 844 18.13 -28.76 48.11
CA HIS A 844 19.24 -29.39 48.81
C HIS A 844 18.87 -29.80 50.25
N LEU A 845 18.16 -28.93 50.99
CA LEU A 845 17.68 -29.26 52.32
C LEU A 845 16.68 -30.43 52.31
N SER A 846 15.81 -30.52 51.30
CA SER A 846 14.87 -31.65 51.15
C SER A 846 15.59 -32.96 50.79
N GLU A 847 16.64 -32.91 49.98
CA GLU A 847 17.44 -34.09 49.62
C GLU A 847 18.20 -34.64 50.82
N VAL A 848 18.79 -33.74 51.63
CA VAL A 848 19.52 -34.13 52.85
C VAL A 848 18.56 -34.58 53.95
N GLU A 849 17.39 -33.95 54.10
CA GLU A 849 16.35 -34.38 55.04
C GLU A 849 15.81 -35.78 54.69
N ALA A 850 15.67 -36.10 53.39
CA ALA A 850 15.28 -37.43 52.94
C ALA A 850 16.38 -38.49 53.15
N GLY A 851 17.64 -38.06 53.25
CA GLY A 851 18.81 -38.92 53.43
C GLY A 851 19.13 -39.24 54.90
N ASP A 852 19.52 -38.22 55.67
CA ASP A 852 20.08 -38.37 57.03
C ASP A 852 19.11 -37.95 58.16
N GLY A 853 18.04 -37.21 57.85
CA GLY A 853 17.06 -36.73 58.84
C GLY A 853 17.64 -35.77 59.91
N GLU A 854 18.92 -35.42 59.80
CA GLU A 854 19.63 -34.44 60.61
C GLU A 854 19.76 -33.15 59.77
N GLY A 855 19.48 -31.99 60.36
CA GLY A 855 19.49 -30.71 59.64
C GLY A 855 20.87 -30.33 59.13
N VAL A 856 20.94 -29.40 58.16
CA VAL A 856 22.21 -28.94 57.58
C VAL A 856 22.68 -27.67 58.30
N ASP A 857 23.99 -27.55 58.53
CA ASP A 857 24.60 -26.35 59.09
C ASP A 857 24.54 -25.18 58.09
N GLY A 858 24.25 -23.96 58.58
CA GLY A 858 24.10 -22.79 57.71
C GLY A 858 25.34 -22.39 56.92
N GLU A 859 26.55 -22.66 57.44
CA GLU A 859 27.80 -22.40 56.72
C GLU A 859 28.04 -23.44 55.62
N GLU A 860 27.65 -24.70 55.85
CA GLU A 860 27.76 -25.79 54.89
C GLU A 860 26.77 -25.60 53.72
N LEU A 861 25.55 -25.13 54.02
CA LEU A 861 24.55 -24.83 53.00
C LEU A 861 24.97 -23.66 52.09
N VAL A 862 25.57 -22.60 52.65
CA VAL A 862 26.10 -21.48 51.88
C VAL A 862 27.32 -21.91 51.06
N GLN A 863 28.18 -22.77 51.61
CA GLN A 863 29.33 -23.32 50.92
C GLN A 863 28.90 -24.18 49.73
N TRP A 864 27.90 -25.05 49.90
CA TRP A 864 27.33 -25.85 48.82
C TRP A 864 26.77 -24.99 47.69
N TYR A 865 26.02 -23.94 48.01
CA TYR A 865 25.49 -23.00 47.02
C TYR A 865 26.61 -22.30 46.23
N LEU A 866 27.71 -21.92 46.90
CA LEU A 866 28.87 -21.31 46.24
C LEU A 866 29.63 -22.30 45.34
N GLU A 867 29.63 -23.59 45.67
CA GLU A 867 30.22 -24.65 44.84
C GLU A 867 29.38 -24.91 43.59
N GLU A 868 28.05 -24.89 43.69
CA GLU A 868 27.17 -25.06 42.53
C GLU A 868 27.24 -23.87 41.56
N LYS A 869 27.54 -22.67 42.08
CA LYS A 869 27.71 -21.44 41.29
C LYS A 869 29.18 -21.14 40.92
N GLU A 870 30.10 -22.09 41.09
CA GLU A 870 31.52 -21.90 40.76
C GLU A 870 31.74 -21.46 39.29
N ASP A 871 30.94 -21.98 38.37
CA ASP A 871 31.02 -21.67 36.94
C ASP A 871 30.63 -20.21 36.60
N GLU A 872 29.86 -19.53 37.47
CA GLU A 872 29.40 -18.15 37.27
C GLU A 872 30.33 -17.11 37.91
N LEU A 873 31.23 -17.53 38.80
CA LEU A 873 32.11 -16.66 39.58
C LEU A 873 33.42 -16.34 38.83
N GLN A 874 33.53 -15.12 38.32
CA GLN A 874 34.69 -14.68 37.52
C GLN A 874 35.82 -14.05 38.36
N GLY A 875 35.61 -13.81 39.66
CA GLY A 875 36.61 -13.18 40.54
C GLY A 875 36.37 -13.33 42.05
N GLU A 876 37.40 -13.01 42.85
CA GLU A 876 37.40 -13.10 44.32
C GLU A 876 36.41 -12.09 44.96
N GLU A 877 36.26 -10.92 44.36
CA GLU A 877 35.29 -9.92 44.82
C GLU A 877 33.83 -10.36 44.61
N ASP A 878 33.56 -11.06 43.51
CA ASP A 878 32.23 -11.60 43.23
C ASP A 878 31.89 -12.77 44.16
N TYR A 879 32.87 -13.62 44.48
CA TYR A 879 32.73 -14.68 45.48
C TYR A 879 32.33 -14.11 46.85
N HIS A 880 33.01 -13.06 47.32
CA HIS A 880 32.68 -12.41 48.59
C HIS A 880 31.31 -11.73 48.57
N ARG A 881 30.91 -11.17 47.42
CA ARG A 881 29.60 -10.53 47.25
C ARG A 881 28.46 -11.57 47.26
N GLU A 882 28.61 -12.67 46.53
CA GLU A 882 27.61 -13.74 46.52
C GLU A 882 27.52 -14.47 47.85
N LYS A 883 28.63 -14.66 48.55
CA LYS A 883 28.63 -15.22 49.90
C LYS A 883 27.83 -14.35 50.89
N ALA A 884 28.03 -13.02 50.86
CA ALA A 884 27.27 -12.09 51.70
C ALA A 884 25.77 -12.09 51.36
N LEU A 885 25.47 -12.22 50.07
CA LEU A 885 24.11 -12.29 49.54
C LEU A 885 23.41 -13.58 49.99
N ALA A 886 24.05 -14.74 49.88
CA ALA A 886 23.55 -16.03 50.35
C ALA A 886 23.21 -16.01 51.84
N HIS A 887 24.06 -15.41 52.68
CA HIS A 887 23.76 -15.23 54.11
C HIS A 887 22.53 -14.36 54.37
N SER A 888 22.35 -13.29 53.58
CA SER A 888 21.21 -12.38 53.71
C SER A 888 19.89 -13.05 53.28
N VAL A 889 19.93 -13.84 52.21
CA VAL A 889 18.80 -14.67 51.74
C VAL A 889 18.43 -15.71 52.79
N LEU A 890 19.41 -16.44 53.34
CA LEU A 890 19.17 -17.44 54.39
C LEU A 890 18.50 -16.81 55.63
N LYS A 891 18.97 -15.64 56.08
CA LYS A 891 18.36 -14.90 57.21
C LYS A 891 16.91 -14.50 56.90
N LYS A 892 16.60 -14.15 55.65
CA LYS A 892 15.25 -13.80 55.20
C LYS A 892 14.32 -15.01 55.09
N MET A 893 14.82 -16.17 54.65
CA MET A 893 14.08 -17.43 54.60
C MET A 893 13.63 -17.88 56.01
N VAL A 894 14.50 -17.69 57.02
CA VAL A 894 14.16 -17.93 58.43
C VAL A 894 13.08 -16.96 58.91
N ARG A 895 13.17 -15.67 58.55
CA ARG A 895 12.17 -14.64 58.90
C ARG A 895 10.81 -14.88 58.24
N GLN A 896 10.79 -15.48 57.05
CA GLN A 896 9.58 -15.84 56.31
C GLN A 896 9.01 -17.21 56.70
N ASN A 897 9.57 -17.89 57.72
CA ASN A 897 9.17 -19.22 58.19
C ASN A 897 9.27 -20.33 57.12
N ILE A 898 10.11 -20.15 56.10
CA ILE A 898 10.39 -21.18 55.08
C ILE A 898 11.34 -22.23 55.67
N LEU A 899 12.32 -21.79 56.46
CA LEU A 899 13.28 -22.63 57.18
C LEU A 899 13.09 -22.51 58.70
N MET A 900 13.16 -23.63 59.39
CA MET A 900 13.18 -23.70 60.86
C MET A 900 14.62 -23.85 61.34
N ALA A 901 15.08 -22.92 62.19
CA ALA A 901 16.40 -22.95 62.79
C ALA A 901 16.35 -23.64 64.18
N ILE A 902 16.99 -24.80 64.32
CA ILE A 902 17.14 -25.51 65.60
C ILE A 902 18.51 -25.15 66.18
N ARG A 903 18.54 -24.49 67.33
CA ARG A 903 19.76 -24.28 68.13
C ARG A 903 19.92 -25.44 69.10
N GLY A 904 21.06 -26.12 69.06
CA GLY A 904 21.40 -27.18 70.02
C GLY A 904 21.35 -26.64 71.45
N GLN A 905 20.52 -27.24 72.30
CA GLN A 905 20.45 -26.92 73.72
C GLN A 905 21.36 -27.93 74.45
N ASP A 906 22.52 -27.47 74.91
CA ASP A 906 23.50 -28.32 75.60
C ASP A 906 22.90 -28.95 76.87
N THR A 907 23.15 -30.24 77.03
CA THR A 907 22.85 -31.00 78.25
C THR A 907 24.00 -30.76 79.23
N GLU A 908 23.77 -29.99 80.29
CA GLU A 908 24.78 -29.74 81.33
C GLU A 908 24.99 -30.98 82.21
N GLU A 909 26.11 -31.70 82.04
CA GLU A 909 26.74 -32.50 83.11
C GLU A 909 28.20 -32.89 82.75
N ASN A 910 29.16 -31.97 82.89
CA ASN A 910 30.44 -32.21 83.60
C ASN A 910 31.38 -31.00 83.55
N ALA A 911 31.95 -30.67 84.71
CA ALA A 911 32.90 -29.58 84.89
C ALA A 911 34.32 -29.89 84.37
N GLY A 912 34.97 -28.88 83.78
CA GLY A 912 36.41 -28.87 83.50
C GLY A 912 36.83 -27.58 82.78
N GLU A 913 37.63 -26.74 83.43
CA GLU A 913 38.03 -25.40 83.00
C GLU A 913 38.80 -25.34 81.66
N GLY A 914 38.44 -24.34 80.82
CA GLY A 914 39.37 -23.66 79.91
C GLY A 914 39.14 -23.82 78.40
N GLY A 915 38.53 -22.82 77.76
CA GLY A 915 38.64 -22.60 76.31
C GLY A 915 37.41 -21.97 75.64
N SER A 916 37.58 -20.74 75.13
CA SER A 916 36.81 -20.02 74.09
C SER A 916 35.38 -20.48 73.76
N ALA A 917 34.41 -19.57 73.93
CA ALA A 917 33.04 -19.68 73.47
C ALA A 917 32.95 -20.17 72.01
N ALA A 918 32.53 -21.42 71.81
CA ALA A 918 32.07 -21.91 70.52
C ALA A 918 30.66 -21.37 70.29
N ALA A 919 30.47 -20.62 69.20
CA ALA A 919 29.16 -20.22 68.74
C ALA A 919 28.33 -21.50 68.50
N GLY A 920 27.14 -21.58 69.11
CA GLY A 920 26.26 -22.75 68.98
C GLY A 920 25.89 -22.99 67.51
N ARG A 921 26.08 -24.23 67.04
CA ARG A 921 25.70 -24.66 65.68
C ARG A 921 24.19 -24.53 65.50
N ILE A 922 23.78 -23.92 64.38
CA ILE A 922 22.38 -23.68 64.02
C ILE A 922 22.07 -24.61 62.85
N LEU A 923 21.23 -25.62 63.11
CA LEU A 923 20.80 -26.60 62.13
C LEU A 923 19.51 -26.10 61.46
N PHE A 924 19.45 -26.12 60.13
CA PHE A 924 18.27 -25.73 59.36
C PHE A 924 17.51 -26.95 58.86
N ILE A 925 16.18 -26.95 59.01
CA ILE A 925 15.25 -27.96 58.48
C ILE A 925 14.10 -27.26 57.75
N VAL A 926 13.55 -27.87 56.71
CA VAL A 926 12.41 -27.33 55.95
C VAL A 926 11.16 -27.29 56.84
N HIS A 927 10.40 -26.20 56.80
CA HIS A 927 9.17 -26.09 57.59
C HIS A 927 8.06 -27.00 57.00
N PRO A 928 7.33 -27.80 57.80
CA PRO A 928 6.34 -28.79 57.32
C PRO A 928 5.08 -28.22 56.62
N ASN A 929 4.99 -26.90 56.45
CA ASN A 929 3.92 -26.22 55.69
C ASN A 929 4.42 -25.73 54.32
N CYS A 930 5.65 -26.02 53.92
CA CYS A 930 6.15 -25.67 52.60
C CYS A 930 5.58 -26.67 51.57
N ALA A 931 4.55 -26.28 50.84
CA ALA A 931 4.03 -27.06 49.72
C ALA A 931 5.00 -26.90 48.53
N PHE A 932 5.49 -28.02 48.01
CA PHE A 932 6.43 -28.09 46.88
C PHE A 932 5.83 -27.61 45.53
N GLU A 933 4.58 -27.14 45.51
CA GLU A 933 3.83 -26.84 44.29
C GLU A 933 3.53 -25.36 44.04
N ASP A 934 3.97 -24.42 44.89
CA ASP A 934 3.54 -23.00 44.76
C ASP A 934 4.62 -21.91 45.07
N ILE A 935 5.91 -22.12 44.74
CA ILE A 935 6.91 -21.02 44.71
C ILE A 935 7.83 -21.11 43.49
#